data_AF-A0A8H3HXA0-F1
#
_entry.id   AF-A0A8H3HXA0-F1
#
_cell.length_a   1.000
_cell.length_b   1.000
_cell.length_c   1.000
_cell.angle_alpha   90.00
_cell.angle_beta   90.00
_cell.angle_gamma   90.00
#
_symmetry.space_group_name_H-M   'P 1'
#
loop_
_entity.id
_entity.type
_entity.pdbx_description
1 polymer ?
#
loop_
_entity_poly.entity_id
_entity_poly.type
_entity_poly.pdbx_seq_one_letter_code
_entity_poly.pdbx_strand_id
1 'polypeptide(L)'
;MHRHDVRNRICIDTVQVESWPIKCIRPTCSLGQSIPLGPPFQSFFRPSSLVSFRMRSLLSVTYVAGSLLTLLSRATIVYANDIDTVYNRQVDYIIRTTTILKEEIDDYVTNIKPDGTWSAIDYSAGCNARRSSWPAGGHWSRILKMAAAYRGKLAEYKDKPELLWALQRAMGYWFANDYSTIGDGSCMDRDFLPGNNCPCGTPGLWGPNWFSNVIQVPTISGKACTLLRPELSTSELANCTLIASRAYAPFYRVPQPGYVSGANIIDMAVIGISAGLLENNRAGNGSRIADAYGRVHDEVTVQPEDRVDGIKPDGSFQQHTGIIYNGNYGKDFSNSLIELELQAIGTQFQASKSVQDTFGFHLQGSRWTTFTNVLRKVVHWDFSVIGRFISYPIADSTRASAGLQMALDEVTELGNGWNQKDLIEFGSSLTGTSDDTANSGKLIGNRMFWNSDYMVHRTEQTVTTVKMLSTRTATGECTNSENPYGFHLSDGVVYTHTTGAEYEDMFAALDYNILPGITTDYGATPLDCGSARRDGVDPYAGGVQASDVGMAAMRYLNPFSKTFSFYKAWFFFPNNVQHVLVSNVQQSSSGSTSPVFSVLDQRLHSGDIYVNGSPSQSGNYTDAKSLWHAGLGQFGVEDRGLE
;
A
#
# COMPACT_ATOMS: atom_id res chain seq x y z
N MET A 1 0.90 -17.75 -32.26
CA MET A 1 -0.25 -16.84 -32.47
C MET A 1 0.29 -15.44 -32.72
N HIS A 2 -0.18 -14.80 -33.79
CA HIS A 2 0.34 -13.54 -34.33
C HIS A 2 0.37 -12.40 -33.29
N ARG A 3 1.55 -11.80 -33.10
CA ARG A 3 1.69 -10.49 -32.44
C ARG A 3 1.18 -9.42 -33.41
N HIS A 4 0.02 -8.86 -33.15
CA HIS A 4 -0.33 -7.55 -33.68
C HIS A 4 0.43 -6.50 -32.85
N ASP A 5 1.47 -5.93 -33.46
CA ASP A 5 2.20 -4.76 -32.97
C ASP A 5 1.32 -3.51 -33.23
N VAL A 6 0.36 -3.26 -32.35
CA VAL A 6 -0.32 -1.95 -32.27
C VAL A 6 0.52 -1.10 -31.34
N ARG A 7 1.54 -0.43 -31.88
CA ARG A 7 2.20 0.68 -31.17
C ARG A 7 1.22 1.84 -31.11
N ASN A 8 0.35 1.86 -30.10
CA ASN A 8 -0.23 3.12 -29.65
C ASN A 8 0.96 4.00 -29.22
N ARG A 9 1.21 5.07 -29.96
CA ARG A 9 2.16 6.09 -29.53
C ARG A 9 1.52 6.79 -28.34
N ILE A 10 2.00 6.49 -27.13
CA ILE A 10 1.71 7.30 -25.95
C ILE A 10 2.53 8.58 -26.13
N CYS A 11 1.86 9.72 -26.27
CA CYS A 11 2.51 11.03 -26.32
C CYS A 11 2.51 11.64 -24.91
N ILE A 12 3.70 11.91 -24.38
CA ILE A 12 3.91 12.57 -23.09
C ILE A 12 4.55 13.91 -23.38
N ASP A 13 3.95 14.98 -22.86
CA ASP A 13 4.55 16.31 -22.92
C ASP A 13 5.28 16.59 -21.63
N THR A 14 6.43 17.25 -21.75
CA THR A 14 7.26 17.65 -20.62
C THR A 14 7.54 19.13 -20.68
N VAL A 15 7.45 19.80 -19.53
CA VAL A 15 7.74 21.22 -19.39
C VAL A 15 8.64 21.42 -18.18
N GLN A 16 9.76 22.09 -18.38
CA GLN A 16 10.80 22.30 -17.38
C GLN A 16 11.42 23.68 -17.53
N VAL A 17 12.01 24.18 -16.45
CA VAL A 17 12.77 25.43 -16.42
C VAL A 17 14.23 25.17 -16.08
N GLU A 18 15.14 25.67 -16.91
CA GLU A 18 16.60 25.61 -16.70
C GLU A 18 17.08 26.72 -15.76
N SER A 19 17.84 26.38 -14.71
CA SER A 19 18.45 27.40 -13.84
C SER A 19 19.87 27.77 -14.29
N TRP A 20 20.12 29.03 -14.67
CA TRP A 20 21.47 29.60 -14.90
C TRP A 20 22.07 30.24 -13.62
N PRO A 21 23.41 30.39 -13.49
CA PRO A 21 24.07 30.43 -12.19
C PRO A 21 23.80 31.72 -11.40
N ILE A 22 23.48 31.52 -10.13
CA ILE A 22 23.23 32.58 -9.15
C ILE A 22 24.53 33.37 -8.90
N LYS A 23 24.62 34.58 -9.44
CA LYS A 23 25.54 35.61 -8.92
C LYS A 23 25.01 36.08 -7.57
N CYS A 24 25.75 35.79 -6.49
CA CYS A 24 25.51 36.39 -5.19
C CYS A 24 25.60 37.92 -5.27
N ILE A 25 24.45 38.60 -5.31
CA ILE A 25 24.38 40.03 -5.00
C ILE A 25 24.30 40.12 -3.47
N ARG A 26 25.43 40.43 -2.83
CA ARG A 26 25.46 40.84 -1.43
C ARG A 26 24.61 42.11 -1.27
N PRO A 27 23.69 42.21 -0.30
CA PRO A 27 23.17 43.50 0.10
C PRO A 27 24.26 44.22 0.90
N THR A 28 24.69 45.38 0.41
CA THR A 28 25.42 46.38 1.18
C THR A 28 24.51 46.95 2.27
N CYS A 29 24.78 46.68 3.54
CA CYS A 29 24.20 47.42 4.65
C CYS A 29 25.04 48.68 4.94
N SER A 30 24.43 49.85 4.86
CA SER A 30 24.97 51.09 5.41
C SER A 30 24.57 51.26 6.88
N LEU A 31 25.54 51.61 7.71
CA LEU A 31 25.40 51.98 9.12
C LEU A 31 24.52 53.23 9.30
N GLY A 32 23.64 53.21 10.31
CA GLY A 32 22.84 54.36 10.73
C GLY A 32 22.22 54.19 12.11
N GLN A 33 22.99 54.55 13.13
CA GLN A 33 22.62 55.05 14.48
C GLN A 33 21.79 54.21 15.48
N SER A 34 22.39 54.13 16.66
CA SER A 34 22.00 53.53 17.93
C SER A 34 21.04 54.38 18.80
N ILE A 35 20.38 53.74 19.78
CA ILE A 35 20.04 54.14 21.19
C ILE A 35 18.63 53.61 21.62
N PRO A 36 18.36 53.13 22.87
CA PRO A 36 18.92 51.99 23.60
C PRO A 36 17.84 50.96 24.06
N LEU A 37 18.31 49.82 24.61
CA LEU A 37 17.49 48.70 25.10
C LEU A 37 16.96 48.90 26.53
N GLY A 38 15.70 48.55 26.76
CA GLY A 38 15.12 48.24 28.09
C GLY A 38 14.99 46.71 28.29
N PRO A 39 14.99 46.21 29.54
CA PRO A 39 15.34 44.82 29.84
C PRO A 39 14.15 43.84 29.65
N PRO A 40 14.40 42.57 29.27
CA PRO A 40 13.37 41.55 29.31
C PRO A 40 13.33 40.84 30.67
N PHE A 41 12.11 40.46 31.05
CA PHE A 41 11.74 39.64 32.18
C PHE A 41 12.43 38.26 32.14
N GLN A 42 12.98 37.85 33.28
CA GLN A 42 13.42 36.48 33.57
C GLN A 42 12.22 35.64 34.00
N SER A 43 12.07 34.44 33.43
CA SER A 43 11.40 33.32 34.10
C SER A 43 12.29 32.08 34.04
N PHE A 44 12.29 31.39 35.18
CA PHE A 44 13.22 30.38 35.64
C PHE A 44 13.04 29.03 34.95
N PHE A 45 14.15 28.38 34.57
CA PHE A 45 14.31 26.93 34.73
C PHE A 45 15.79 26.62 35.03
N ARG A 46 16.05 26.08 36.23
CA ARG A 46 17.34 25.52 36.64
C ARG A 46 17.44 24.07 36.15
N PRO A 47 18.60 23.61 35.67
CA PRO A 47 19.01 22.23 35.79
C PRO A 47 20.06 22.12 36.90
N SER A 48 19.93 21.11 37.75
CA SER A 48 21.01 20.71 38.66
C SER A 48 21.23 19.21 38.54
N SER A 49 22.33 18.87 37.88
CA SER A 49 23.03 17.61 38.02
C SER A 49 23.92 17.67 39.26
N LEU A 50 24.06 16.54 39.97
CA LEU A 50 25.35 16.05 40.48
C LEU A 50 25.24 14.64 41.09
N VAL A 51 26.12 13.81 40.56
CA VAL A 51 26.64 12.49 40.90
C VAL A 51 26.96 12.27 42.39
N SER A 52 26.74 11.04 42.89
CA SER A 52 27.65 10.35 43.83
C SER A 52 27.41 8.83 43.86
N PHE A 53 28.47 8.09 44.19
CA PHE A 53 28.76 6.68 43.95
C PHE A 53 28.79 5.85 45.27
N ARG A 54 28.60 4.52 45.15
CA ARG A 54 28.84 3.40 46.13
C ARG A 54 27.82 3.28 47.29
N MET A 55 27.41 2.10 47.80
CA MET A 55 28.08 0.82 48.03
C MET A 55 27.04 -0.29 48.32
N ARG A 56 27.44 -1.56 48.19
CA ARG A 56 26.66 -2.81 48.33
C ARG A 56 26.20 -3.15 49.77
N SER A 57 25.05 -3.84 49.91
CA SER A 57 24.78 -5.06 50.73
C SER A 57 23.28 -5.42 50.60
N LEU A 58 22.89 -6.59 50.05
CA LEU A 58 22.62 -7.90 50.69
C LEU A 58 21.63 -7.87 51.86
N LEU A 59 20.52 -8.64 51.68
CA LEU A 59 19.40 -9.07 52.56
C LEU A 59 18.06 -8.64 51.92
N SER A 60 17.02 -9.44 51.75
CA SER A 60 16.73 -10.83 52.14
C SER A 60 15.44 -11.28 51.42
N VAL A 61 15.34 -12.59 51.22
CA VAL A 61 14.21 -13.38 50.72
C VAL A 61 12.93 -13.10 51.53
N THR A 62 11.81 -12.84 50.85
CA THR A 62 10.44 -13.38 51.08
C THR A 62 9.42 -12.50 50.35
N TYR A 63 8.75 -13.03 49.31
CA TYR A 63 7.33 -12.81 48.92
C TYR A 63 7.09 -13.48 47.55
N VAL A 64 7.22 -14.81 47.51
CA VAL A 64 6.73 -15.66 46.40
C VAL A 64 5.45 -16.33 46.91
N ALA A 65 4.30 -15.67 46.75
CA ALA A 65 2.97 -16.29 46.94
C ALA A 65 1.78 -15.42 46.47
N GLY A 66 2.00 -14.23 45.89
CA GLY A 66 0.91 -13.29 45.53
C GLY A 66 0.67 -13.06 44.04
N SER A 67 1.47 -13.67 43.16
CA SER A 67 1.47 -13.33 41.71
C SER A 67 1.15 -14.49 40.78
N LEU A 68 0.75 -15.65 41.31
CA LEU A 68 0.37 -16.83 40.51
C LEU A 68 -1.15 -17.01 40.36
N LEU A 69 -1.98 -16.20 41.01
CA LEU A 69 -3.44 -16.31 40.99
C LEU A 69 -4.16 -15.26 40.13
N THR A 70 -3.43 -14.36 39.46
CA THR A 70 -3.96 -13.40 38.47
C THR A 70 -3.60 -13.76 37.03
N LEU A 71 -2.89 -14.87 36.80
CA LEU A 71 -2.56 -15.41 35.47
C LEU A 71 -3.45 -16.58 35.03
N LEU A 72 -4.50 -16.90 35.80
CA LEU A 72 -5.48 -17.95 35.51
C LEU A 72 -6.90 -17.38 35.50
N SER A 73 -7.17 -16.35 34.67
CA SER A 73 -8.55 -15.98 34.32
C SER A 73 -8.62 -15.10 33.06
N ARG A 74 -8.06 -15.60 31.95
CA ARG A 74 -8.60 -15.32 30.61
C ARG A 74 -8.63 -16.61 29.82
N ALA A 75 -9.21 -17.66 30.41
CA ALA A 75 -9.90 -18.62 29.55
C ALA A 75 -11.10 -17.86 28.99
N THR A 76 -10.93 -17.24 27.82
CA THR A 76 -12.07 -16.78 27.02
C THR A 76 -12.93 -18.01 26.83
N ILE A 77 -14.12 -18.01 27.44
CA ILE A 77 -15.10 -19.08 27.21
C ILE A 77 -15.57 -18.87 25.77
N VAL A 78 -14.95 -19.57 24.85
CA VAL A 78 -15.37 -19.52 23.45
C VAL A 78 -16.66 -20.31 23.31
N TYR A 79 -17.76 -19.60 23.12
CA TYR A 79 -19.04 -20.21 22.80
C TYR A 79 -18.96 -20.92 21.44
N ALA A 80 -19.22 -22.23 21.40
CA ALA A 80 -19.24 -23.02 20.17
C ALA A 80 -20.17 -22.40 19.09
N ASN A 81 -21.28 -21.79 19.51
CA ASN A 81 -22.23 -21.10 18.63
C ASN A 81 -21.57 -19.97 17.81
N ASP A 82 -20.58 -19.27 18.35
CA ASP A 82 -19.89 -18.19 17.64
C ASP A 82 -18.91 -18.73 16.60
N ILE A 83 -18.25 -19.87 16.88
CA ILE A 83 -17.38 -20.55 15.91
C ILE A 83 -18.21 -20.99 14.70
N ASP A 84 -19.38 -21.59 14.94
CA ASP A 84 -20.29 -22.00 13.88
C ASP A 84 -20.85 -20.79 13.11
N THR A 85 -21.13 -19.69 13.81
CA THR A 85 -21.58 -18.44 13.18
C THR A 85 -20.50 -17.87 12.25
N VAL A 86 -19.25 -17.79 12.71
CA VAL A 86 -18.11 -17.36 11.89
C VAL A 86 -17.91 -18.29 10.70
N TYR A 87 -17.97 -19.61 10.91
CA TYR A 87 -17.87 -20.59 9.83
C TYR A 87 -18.93 -20.38 8.75
N ASN A 88 -20.21 -20.29 9.14
CA ASN A 88 -21.31 -20.14 8.19
C ASN A 88 -21.20 -18.83 7.42
N ARG A 89 -20.89 -17.72 8.11
CA ARG A 89 -20.68 -16.42 7.46
C ARG A 89 -19.47 -16.42 6.53
N GLN A 90 -18.38 -17.12 6.89
CA GLN A 90 -17.23 -17.25 6.01
C GLN A 90 -17.59 -18.06 4.76
N VAL A 91 -18.34 -19.17 4.89
CA VAL A 91 -18.84 -19.93 3.74
C VAL A 91 -19.70 -19.06 2.82
N ASP A 92 -20.66 -18.34 3.39
CA ASP A 92 -21.55 -17.44 2.64
C ASP A 92 -20.75 -16.31 1.96
N TYR A 93 -19.80 -15.71 2.68
CA TYR A 93 -18.92 -14.66 2.15
C TYR A 93 -18.09 -15.17 0.97
N ILE A 94 -17.42 -16.32 1.11
CA ILE A 94 -16.59 -16.89 0.03
C ILE A 94 -17.46 -17.21 -1.19
N ILE A 95 -18.64 -17.80 -1.01
CA ILE A 95 -19.58 -18.06 -2.11
C ILE A 95 -20.00 -16.75 -2.77
N ARG A 96 -20.34 -15.71 -1.99
CA ARG A 96 -20.76 -14.40 -2.48
C ARG A 96 -19.68 -13.73 -3.32
N THR A 97 -18.44 -13.68 -2.82
CA THR A 97 -17.34 -12.89 -3.39
C THR A 97 -16.50 -13.62 -4.44
N THR A 98 -16.55 -14.96 -4.50
CA THR A 98 -15.82 -15.70 -5.55
C THR A 98 -16.51 -15.48 -6.90
N THR A 99 -15.82 -14.80 -7.81
CA THR A 99 -16.24 -14.64 -9.22
C THR A 99 -15.99 -15.93 -9.99
N ILE A 100 -17.05 -16.52 -10.54
CA ILE A 100 -16.98 -17.72 -11.37
C ILE A 100 -17.81 -17.56 -12.64
N LEU A 101 -17.33 -18.13 -13.74
CA LEU A 101 -18.08 -18.30 -14.99
C LEU A 101 -18.32 -19.78 -15.23
N LYS A 102 -19.49 -20.12 -15.78
CA LYS A 102 -19.85 -21.52 -16.08
C LYS A 102 -18.82 -22.16 -17.01
N GLU A 103 -18.41 -21.42 -18.04
CA GLU A 103 -17.47 -21.87 -19.07
C GLU A 103 -16.10 -22.19 -18.48
N GLU A 104 -15.68 -21.47 -17.43
CA GLU A 104 -14.44 -21.77 -16.71
C GLU A 104 -14.55 -23.09 -15.94
N ILE A 105 -15.67 -23.34 -15.26
CA ILE A 105 -15.87 -24.59 -14.52
C ILE A 105 -15.92 -25.79 -15.48
N ASP A 106 -16.62 -25.65 -16.60
CA ASP A 106 -16.63 -26.66 -17.67
C ASP A 106 -15.22 -26.95 -18.20
N ASP A 107 -14.43 -25.90 -18.48
CA ASP A 107 -13.03 -26.04 -18.91
C ASP A 107 -12.20 -26.78 -17.86
N TYR A 108 -12.32 -26.40 -16.58
CA TYR A 108 -11.51 -27.00 -15.52
C TYR A 108 -11.82 -28.48 -15.32
N VAL A 109 -13.10 -28.86 -15.31
CA VAL A 109 -13.53 -30.26 -15.16
C VAL A 109 -13.14 -31.09 -16.39
N THR A 110 -13.30 -30.54 -17.60
CA THR A 110 -12.99 -31.25 -18.85
C THR A 110 -11.49 -31.46 -19.03
N ASN A 111 -10.67 -30.46 -18.67
CA ASN A 111 -9.24 -30.43 -18.98
C ASN A 111 -8.32 -30.75 -17.79
N ILE A 112 -8.88 -31.19 -16.65
CA ILE A 112 -8.05 -31.72 -15.57
C ILE A 112 -7.40 -33.04 -16.00
N LYS A 113 -6.08 -33.14 -15.84
CA LYS A 113 -5.32 -34.33 -16.19
C LYS A 113 -5.53 -35.45 -15.17
N PRO A 114 -5.19 -36.71 -15.50
CA PRO A 114 -5.24 -37.83 -14.55
C PRO A 114 -4.44 -37.62 -13.26
N ASP A 115 -3.35 -36.83 -13.34
CA ASP A 115 -2.50 -36.49 -12.19
C ASP A 115 -3.04 -35.33 -11.34
N GLY A 116 -4.11 -34.65 -11.76
CA GLY A 116 -4.72 -33.51 -11.06
C GLY A 116 -4.25 -32.13 -11.51
N THR A 117 -3.39 -32.05 -12.53
CA THR A 117 -2.90 -30.78 -13.06
C THR A 117 -3.74 -30.26 -14.23
N TRP A 118 -3.46 -29.02 -14.65
CA TRP A 118 -3.97 -28.42 -15.88
C TRP A 118 -2.82 -27.91 -16.74
N SER A 119 -2.81 -28.20 -18.04
CA SER A 119 -1.74 -27.75 -18.96
C SER A 119 -1.60 -26.23 -19.05
N ALA A 120 -2.65 -25.49 -18.74
CA ALA A 120 -2.67 -24.03 -18.79
C ALA A 120 -1.94 -23.36 -17.59
N ILE A 121 -1.56 -24.12 -16.57
CA ILE A 121 -0.83 -23.60 -15.41
C ILE A 121 0.65 -23.95 -15.57
N ASP A 122 1.50 -22.94 -15.40
CA ASP A 122 2.93 -23.12 -15.24
C ASP A 122 3.23 -23.54 -13.79
N TYR A 123 3.62 -24.80 -13.60
CA TYR A 123 3.98 -25.39 -12.31
C TYR A 123 5.47 -25.25 -11.97
N SER A 124 6.22 -24.42 -12.69
CA SER A 124 7.61 -24.10 -12.32
C SER A 124 7.65 -23.67 -10.85
N ALA A 125 8.47 -24.34 -10.04
CA ALA A 125 8.60 -24.11 -8.61
C ALA A 125 10.07 -23.85 -8.22
N GLY A 126 10.28 -23.44 -6.98
CA GLY A 126 11.59 -23.12 -6.44
C GLY A 126 12.23 -21.87 -7.06
N CYS A 127 13.55 -21.78 -6.99
CA CYS A 127 14.29 -20.57 -7.38
C CYS A 127 14.12 -20.16 -8.85
N ASN A 128 13.81 -21.10 -9.73
CA ASN A 128 13.66 -20.84 -11.17
C ASN A 128 12.25 -20.34 -11.52
N ALA A 129 11.30 -20.43 -10.58
CA ALA A 129 9.95 -19.96 -10.82
C ALA A 129 9.86 -18.44 -10.79
N ARG A 130 8.79 -17.91 -11.39
CA ARG A 130 8.48 -16.49 -11.33
C ARG A 130 8.28 -16.06 -9.86
N ARG A 131 9.09 -15.08 -9.41
CA ARG A 131 9.09 -14.60 -8.01
C ARG A 131 7.83 -13.83 -7.61
N SER A 132 7.37 -12.88 -8.43
CA SER A 132 6.10 -12.18 -8.19
C SER A 132 4.96 -12.89 -8.91
N SER A 133 3.79 -12.92 -8.28
CA SER A 133 2.59 -13.53 -8.87
C SER A 133 2.84 -14.99 -9.28
N TRP A 134 3.34 -15.86 -8.40
CA TRP A 134 3.77 -17.21 -8.78
C TRP A 134 2.64 -18.02 -9.50
N PRO A 135 2.82 -18.45 -10.77
CA PRO A 135 1.73 -19.00 -11.59
C PRO A 135 1.10 -20.28 -11.03
N ALA A 136 1.89 -21.13 -10.35
CA ALA A 136 1.40 -22.39 -9.79
C ALA A 136 0.26 -22.16 -8.78
N GLY A 137 0.23 -21.01 -8.09
CA GLY A 137 -0.87 -20.63 -7.21
C GLY A 137 -2.24 -20.58 -7.91
N GLY A 138 -2.26 -20.40 -9.23
CA GLY A 138 -3.48 -20.50 -10.05
C GLY A 138 -4.17 -21.86 -9.97
N HIS A 139 -3.47 -22.92 -9.55
CA HIS A 139 -4.04 -24.22 -9.25
C HIS A 139 -5.11 -24.12 -8.14
N TRP A 140 -4.76 -23.50 -7.01
CA TRP A 140 -5.70 -23.27 -5.93
C TRP A 140 -6.80 -22.28 -6.31
N SER A 141 -6.51 -21.30 -7.18
CA SER A 141 -7.56 -20.42 -7.71
C SER A 141 -8.64 -21.20 -8.47
N ARG A 142 -8.25 -22.19 -9.29
CA ARG A 142 -9.22 -23.09 -9.95
C ARG A 142 -9.99 -23.94 -8.95
N ILE A 143 -9.31 -24.50 -7.94
CA ILE A 143 -9.96 -25.27 -6.87
C ILE A 143 -10.99 -24.41 -6.12
N LEU A 144 -10.66 -23.17 -5.74
CA LEU A 144 -11.58 -22.29 -5.04
C LEU A 144 -12.84 -22.00 -5.89
N LYS A 145 -12.67 -21.70 -7.17
CA LYS A 145 -13.81 -21.50 -8.10
C LYS A 145 -14.68 -22.75 -8.21
N MET A 146 -14.08 -23.92 -8.38
CA MET A 146 -14.79 -25.21 -8.41
C MET A 146 -15.49 -25.51 -7.08
N ALA A 147 -14.87 -25.22 -5.94
CA ALA A 147 -15.45 -25.41 -4.62
C ALA A 147 -16.67 -24.49 -4.41
N ALA A 148 -16.59 -23.23 -4.83
CA ALA A 148 -17.73 -22.31 -4.80
C ALA A 148 -18.89 -22.80 -5.70
N ALA A 149 -18.58 -23.28 -6.91
CA ALA A 149 -19.56 -23.88 -7.80
C ALA A 149 -20.23 -25.13 -7.18
N TYR A 150 -19.43 -26.03 -6.59
CA TYR A 150 -19.89 -27.22 -5.90
C TYR A 150 -20.79 -26.90 -4.70
N ARG A 151 -20.50 -25.81 -3.97
CA ARG A 151 -21.33 -25.32 -2.85
C ARG A 151 -22.56 -24.51 -3.28
N GLY A 152 -22.82 -24.42 -4.58
CA GLY A 152 -24.08 -23.89 -5.12
C GLY A 152 -24.03 -22.44 -5.59
N LYS A 153 -22.84 -21.85 -5.79
CA LYS A 153 -22.72 -20.56 -6.49
C LYS A 153 -23.30 -20.63 -7.91
N LEU A 154 -23.22 -21.80 -8.54
CA LEU A 154 -23.93 -22.15 -9.77
C LEU A 154 -24.79 -23.38 -9.48
N ALA A 155 -26.11 -23.24 -9.69
CA ALA A 155 -27.08 -24.25 -9.29
C ALA A 155 -26.85 -25.62 -9.97
N GLU A 156 -26.40 -25.64 -11.22
CA GLU A 156 -26.13 -26.88 -11.96
C GLU A 156 -24.94 -27.70 -11.46
N TYR A 157 -23.99 -27.09 -10.74
CA TYR A 157 -22.81 -27.77 -10.20
C TYR A 157 -22.95 -28.16 -8.74
N LYS A 158 -24.03 -27.73 -8.09
CA LYS A 158 -24.26 -27.99 -6.68
C LYS A 158 -24.25 -29.49 -6.40
N ASP A 159 -23.39 -29.90 -5.47
CA ASP A 159 -23.25 -31.28 -4.99
C ASP A 159 -22.97 -32.33 -6.10
N LYS A 160 -22.40 -31.92 -7.24
CA LYS A 160 -22.13 -32.82 -8.37
C LYS A 160 -20.95 -33.78 -8.09
N PRO A 161 -21.14 -35.10 -8.21
CA PRO A 161 -20.07 -36.08 -7.97
C PRO A 161 -18.85 -35.90 -8.89
N GLU A 162 -19.06 -35.54 -10.15
CA GLU A 162 -17.99 -35.34 -11.13
C GLU A 162 -17.10 -34.16 -10.75
N LEU A 163 -17.71 -33.08 -10.24
CA LEU A 163 -16.99 -31.90 -9.77
C LEU A 163 -16.25 -32.19 -8.45
N LEU A 164 -16.89 -32.91 -7.52
CA LEU A 164 -16.23 -33.34 -6.28
C LEU A 164 -14.99 -34.19 -6.57
N TRP A 165 -15.10 -35.13 -7.51
CA TRP A 165 -13.96 -35.95 -7.92
C TRP A 165 -12.83 -35.14 -8.55
N ALA A 166 -13.15 -34.15 -9.39
CA ALA A 166 -12.15 -33.25 -9.96
C ALA A 166 -11.45 -32.42 -8.86
N LEU A 167 -12.21 -31.93 -7.88
CA LEU A 167 -11.69 -31.22 -6.70
C LEU A 167 -10.73 -32.08 -5.88
N GLN A 168 -11.13 -33.30 -5.52
CA GLN A 168 -10.31 -34.24 -4.75
C GLN A 168 -9.01 -34.58 -5.49
N ARG A 169 -9.07 -34.78 -6.82
CA ARG A 169 -7.88 -35.03 -7.63
C ARG A 169 -6.93 -33.84 -7.65
N ALA A 170 -7.44 -32.63 -7.89
CA ALA A 170 -6.62 -31.42 -7.92
C ALA A 170 -5.94 -31.19 -6.57
N MET A 171 -6.70 -31.24 -5.47
CA MET A 171 -6.14 -31.15 -4.11
C MET A 171 -5.10 -32.24 -3.84
N GLY A 172 -5.37 -33.48 -4.26
CA GLY A 172 -4.45 -34.61 -4.14
C GLY A 172 -3.10 -34.36 -4.82
N TYR A 173 -3.09 -33.75 -6.01
CA TYR A 173 -1.84 -33.35 -6.68
C TYR A 173 -1.04 -32.39 -5.81
N TRP A 174 -1.68 -31.32 -5.32
CA TRP A 174 -0.98 -30.32 -4.51
C TRP A 174 -0.44 -30.92 -3.22
N PHE A 175 -1.24 -31.70 -2.49
CA PHE A 175 -0.83 -32.32 -1.23
C PHE A 175 0.33 -33.30 -1.41
N ALA A 176 0.31 -34.09 -2.48
CA ALA A 176 1.40 -35.02 -2.80
C ALA A 176 2.72 -34.29 -3.15
N ASN A 177 2.63 -33.03 -3.60
CA ASN A 177 3.77 -32.21 -3.98
C ASN A 177 4.04 -31.05 -3.01
N ASP A 178 3.35 -30.96 -1.87
CA ASP A 178 3.56 -29.88 -0.92
C ASP A 178 4.97 -30.00 -0.31
N TYR A 179 5.65 -28.87 -0.18
CA TYR A 179 7.04 -28.82 0.27
C TYR A 179 7.25 -29.25 1.73
N SER A 180 6.17 -29.38 2.53
CA SER A 180 6.24 -29.99 3.86
C SER A 180 6.01 -31.51 3.86
N THR A 181 5.50 -32.05 2.77
CA THR A 181 5.35 -33.50 2.56
C THR A 181 6.65 -34.11 2.04
N ILE A 182 7.34 -33.41 1.12
CA ILE A 182 8.56 -33.91 0.47
C ILE A 182 9.84 -33.29 1.09
N GLY A 183 9.75 -32.09 1.65
CA GLY A 183 10.83 -31.40 2.34
C GLY A 183 10.50 -31.13 3.81
N ASP A 184 11.41 -30.45 4.52
CA ASP A 184 11.25 -30.14 5.95
C ASP A 184 10.47 -28.84 6.22
N GLY A 185 9.83 -28.26 5.21
CA GLY A 185 9.11 -27.00 5.33
C GLY A 185 9.96 -25.73 5.23
N SER A 186 11.30 -25.84 5.18
CA SER A 186 12.21 -24.68 5.19
C SER A 186 12.10 -23.78 3.95
N CYS A 187 11.47 -24.28 2.88
CA CYS A 187 11.19 -23.51 1.66
C CYS A 187 10.06 -22.49 1.79
N MET A 188 9.26 -22.55 2.87
CA MET A 188 8.17 -21.62 3.12
C MET A 188 8.63 -20.16 3.00
N ASP A 189 9.67 -19.80 3.77
CA ASP A 189 10.17 -18.44 3.85
C ASP A 189 11.68 -18.42 4.12
N ARG A 190 12.41 -19.25 3.36
CA ARG A 190 13.87 -19.43 3.46
C ARG A 190 14.69 -18.15 3.59
N ASP A 191 14.26 -17.06 2.96
CA ASP A 191 14.91 -15.74 3.00
C ASP A 191 14.96 -15.17 4.44
N PHE A 192 14.12 -15.66 5.34
CA PHE A 192 13.98 -15.21 6.74
C PHE A 192 14.32 -16.30 7.77
N LEU A 193 14.85 -17.45 7.31
CA LEU A 193 15.22 -18.58 8.16
C LEU A 193 16.75 -18.71 8.20
N PRO A 194 17.41 -18.32 9.32
CA PRO A 194 18.84 -18.56 9.51
C PRO A 194 19.12 -20.07 9.44
N GLY A 195 19.99 -20.48 8.51
CA GLY A 195 20.33 -21.90 8.33
C GLY A 195 19.21 -22.75 7.72
N ASN A 196 18.35 -22.17 6.87
CA ASN A 196 17.34 -22.95 6.13
C ASN A 196 17.97 -24.09 5.31
N ASN A 197 17.24 -25.20 5.18
CA ASN A 197 17.64 -26.37 4.39
C ASN A 197 16.97 -26.41 3.01
N CYS A 198 16.67 -25.24 2.41
CA CYS A 198 15.96 -25.16 1.14
C CYS A 198 16.86 -24.63 0.00
N PRO A 199 17.82 -25.42 -0.52
CA PRO A 199 18.51 -25.09 -1.75
C PRO A 199 17.54 -25.08 -2.95
N CYS A 200 17.94 -24.45 -4.06
CA CYS A 200 17.09 -24.26 -5.23
C CYS A 200 16.58 -25.55 -5.90
N GLY A 201 17.22 -26.70 -5.64
CA GLY A 201 16.78 -28.02 -6.12
C GLY A 201 15.86 -28.77 -5.16
N THR A 202 15.41 -28.15 -4.07
CA THR A 202 14.51 -28.80 -3.10
C THR A 202 13.18 -29.13 -3.77
N PRO A 203 12.76 -30.41 -3.75
CA PRO A 203 11.52 -30.83 -4.40
C PRO A 203 10.28 -30.23 -3.70
N GLY A 204 9.18 -30.18 -4.45
CA GLY A 204 7.88 -29.71 -3.99
C GLY A 204 7.45 -28.37 -4.58
N LEU A 205 6.18 -28.04 -4.37
CA LEU A 205 5.52 -26.83 -4.86
C LEU A 205 5.70 -25.69 -3.86
N TRP A 206 6.80 -24.97 -4.00
CA TRP A 206 7.06 -23.73 -3.28
C TRP A 206 7.42 -22.60 -4.25
N GLY A 207 6.90 -21.40 -4.00
CA GLY A 207 7.30 -20.19 -4.69
C GLY A 207 8.59 -19.63 -4.10
N PRO A 208 9.47 -18.99 -4.90
CA PRO A 208 10.72 -18.46 -4.37
C PRO A 208 10.49 -17.24 -3.47
N ASN A 209 9.33 -16.57 -3.57
CA ASN A 209 8.90 -15.52 -2.67
C ASN A 209 8.10 -16.11 -1.51
N TRP A 210 8.50 -15.77 -0.27
CA TRP A 210 7.78 -16.17 0.95
C TRP A 210 6.28 -15.88 0.86
N PHE A 211 5.90 -14.74 0.26
CA PHE A 211 4.50 -14.31 0.14
C PHE A 211 3.63 -15.39 -0.51
N SER A 212 4.15 -16.09 -1.52
CA SER A 212 3.40 -17.15 -2.19
C SER A 212 3.07 -18.31 -1.24
N ASN A 213 4.00 -18.64 -0.35
CA ASN A 213 3.91 -19.81 0.52
C ASN A 213 3.25 -19.52 1.87
N VAL A 214 3.27 -18.26 2.30
CA VAL A 214 2.73 -17.82 3.60
C VAL A 214 1.38 -17.14 3.45
N ILE A 215 1.13 -16.39 2.36
CA ILE A 215 -0.10 -15.62 2.18
C ILE A 215 -0.89 -16.13 0.97
N GLN A 216 -0.33 -16.03 -0.24
CA GLN A 216 -1.08 -16.27 -1.49
C GLN A 216 -1.76 -17.63 -1.55
N VAL A 217 -0.99 -18.72 -1.46
CA VAL A 217 -1.53 -20.08 -1.55
C VAL A 217 -2.37 -20.41 -0.31
N PRO A 218 -1.90 -20.19 0.93
CA PRO A 218 -2.68 -20.53 2.12
C PRO A 218 -4.02 -19.80 2.24
N THR A 219 -4.12 -18.54 1.80
CA THR A 219 -5.39 -17.81 1.77
C THR A 219 -6.39 -18.49 0.83
N ILE A 220 -5.97 -18.84 -0.39
CA ILE A 220 -6.85 -19.44 -1.39
C ILE A 220 -7.20 -20.88 -0.99
N SER A 221 -6.23 -21.67 -0.53
CA SER A 221 -6.46 -23.04 -0.08
C SER A 221 -7.31 -23.09 1.19
N GLY A 222 -7.10 -22.15 2.12
CA GLY A 222 -7.91 -22.02 3.33
C GLY A 222 -9.39 -21.80 2.99
N LYS A 223 -9.68 -20.83 2.11
CA LYS A 223 -11.05 -20.58 1.61
C LYS A 223 -11.66 -21.82 0.93
N ALA A 224 -10.91 -22.47 0.04
CA ALA A 224 -11.40 -23.67 -0.66
C ALA A 224 -11.67 -24.84 0.32
N CYS A 225 -10.76 -25.08 1.26
CA CYS A 225 -10.90 -26.13 2.27
C CYS A 225 -12.04 -25.82 3.25
N THR A 226 -12.27 -24.56 3.61
CA THR A 226 -13.44 -24.16 4.42
C THR A 226 -14.75 -24.49 3.69
N LEU A 227 -14.86 -24.17 2.40
CA LEU A 227 -16.04 -24.50 1.60
C LEU A 227 -16.29 -26.02 1.53
N LEU A 228 -15.21 -26.79 1.40
CA LEU A 228 -15.26 -28.25 1.27
C LEU A 228 -15.24 -28.98 2.61
N ARG A 229 -15.19 -28.27 3.75
CA ARG A 229 -15.02 -28.86 5.09
C ARG A 229 -15.88 -30.11 5.35
N PRO A 230 -17.17 -30.18 4.93
CA PRO A 230 -17.99 -31.38 5.10
C PRO A 230 -17.56 -32.58 4.25
N GLU A 231 -16.96 -32.35 3.09
CA GLU A 231 -16.59 -33.37 2.09
C GLU A 231 -15.16 -33.87 2.22
N LEU A 232 -14.29 -33.12 2.89
CA LEU A 232 -12.88 -33.51 3.06
C LEU A 232 -12.80 -34.86 3.79
N SER A 233 -12.02 -35.79 3.25
CA SER A 233 -11.58 -36.98 3.98
C SER A 233 -10.65 -36.58 5.15
N THR A 234 -10.33 -37.54 6.01
CA THR A 234 -9.43 -37.29 7.17
C THR A 234 -8.04 -36.82 6.71
N SER A 235 -7.50 -37.39 5.64
CA SER A 235 -6.20 -36.98 5.08
C SER A 235 -6.26 -35.62 4.41
N GLU A 236 -7.33 -35.32 3.66
CA GLU A 236 -7.50 -34.00 3.02
C GLU A 236 -7.67 -32.90 4.07
N LEU A 237 -8.47 -33.14 5.12
CA LEU A 237 -8.61 -32.21 6.24
C LEU A 237 -7.27 -31.94 6.92
N ALA A 238 -6.47 -32.99 7.16
CA ALA A 238 -5.14 -32.86 7.76
C ALA A 238 -4.20 -32.01 6.88
N ASN A 239 -4.18 -32.24 5.56
CA ASN A 239 -3.36 -31.47 4.64
C ASN A 239 -3.81 -30.00 4.51
N CYS A 240 -5.12 -29.75 4.42
CA CYS A 240 -5.69 -28.40 4.46
C CYS A 240 -5.28 -27.67 5.74
N THR A 241 -5.43 -28.33 6.89
CA THR A 241 -5.06 -27.79 8.20
C THR A 241 -3.56 -27.53 8.30
N LEU A 242 -2.72 -28.42 7.75
CA LEU A 242 -1.27 -28.28 7.73
C LEU A 242 -0.84 -27.03 6.96
N ILE A 243 -1.36 -26.81 5.74
CA ILE A 243 -1.02 -25.64 4.93
C ILE A 243 -1.34 -24.34 5.68
N ALA A 244 -2.55 -24.23 6.22
CA ALA A 244 -3.00 -23.03 6.92
C ALA A 244 -2.28 -22.81 8.26
N SER A 245 -2.09 -23.88 9.06
CA SER A 245 -1.40 -23.79 10.35
C SER A 245 0.08 -23.46 10.20
N ARG A 246 0.73 -24.02 9.18
CA ARG A 246 2.13 -23.72 8.82
C ARG A 246 2.27 -22.24 8.46
N ALA A 247 1.36 -21.71 7.63
CA ALA A 247 1.32 -20.30 7.25
C ALA A 247 1.12 -19.34 8.43
N TYR A 248 0.43 -19.80 9.49
CA TYR A 248 0.21 -19.03 10.71
C TYR A 248 1.36 -19.12 11.73
N ALA A 249 2.21 -20.16 11.63
CA ALA A 249 3.34 -20.38 12.54
C ALA A 249 4.36 -19.22 12.68
N PRO A 250 4.59 -18.33 11.67
CA PRO A 250 5.54 -17.23 11.80
C PRO A 250 5.27 -16.30 12.98
N PHE A 251 4.01 -16.17 13.42
CA PHE A 251 3.66 -15.37 14.60
C PHE A 251 4.35 -15.82 15.89
N TYR A 252 4.72 -17.10 15.99
CA TYR A 252 5.30 -17.69 17.19
C TYR A 252 6.81 -17.87 17.11
N ARG A 253 7.46 -17.49 16.00
CA ARG A 253 8.90 -17.64 15.84
C ARG A 253 9.67 -16.56 16.59
N VAL A 254 10.85 -16.94 17.09
CA VAL A 254 11.78 -16.05 17.80
C VAL A 254 13.18 -16.21 17.17
N PRO A 255 13.75 -15.16 16.56
CA PRO A 255 13.12 -13.86 16.28
C PRO A 255 11.97 -14.01 15.26
N GLN A 256 11.01 -13.09 15.33
CA GLN A 256 9.91 -13.06 14.37
C GLN A 256 10.44 -12.58 13.01
N PRO A 257 10.01 -13.17 11.87
CA PRO A 257 10.42 -12.70 10.54
C PRO A 257 9.98 -11.26 10.30
N GLY A 258 10.83 -10.47 9.64
CA GLY A 258 10.56 -9.04 9.41
C GLY A 258 9.34 -8.73 8.54
N TYR A 259 8.80 -9.72 7.81
CA TYR A 259 7.56 -9.55 7.05
C TYR A 259 6.28 -9.61 7.90
N VAL A 260 6.37 -10.03 9.17
CA VAL A 260 5.21 -10.07 10.07
C VAL A 260 4.95 -8.67 10.62
N SER A 261 4.38 -7.80 9.79
CA SER A 261 4.12 -6.38 10.08
C SER A 261 3.01 -5.83 9.18
N GLY A 262 2.26 -4.83 9.66
CA GLY A 262 1.28 -4.10 8.85
C GLY A 262 0.22 -5.02 8.24
N ALA A 263 -0.09 -4.80 6.97
CA ALA A 263 -1.09 -5.57 6.23
C ALA A 263 -0.86 -7.10 6.27
N ASN A 264 0.40 -7.54 6.28
CA ASN A 264 0.73 -8.97 6.30
C ASN A 264 0.23 -9.67 7.58
N ILE A 265 0.12 -8.94 8.71
CA ILE A 265 -0.43 -9.50 9.96
C ILE A 265 -1.89 -9.88 9.77
N ILE A 266 -2.69 -9.00 9.16
CA ILE A 266 -4.12 -9.28 8.94
C ILE A 266 -4.29 -10.41 7.92
N ASP A 267 -3.53 -10.40 6.82
CA ASP A 267 -3.59 -11.47 5.82
C ASP A 267 -3.24 -12.85 6.41
N MET A 268 -2.22 -12.91 7.27
CA MET A 268 -1.88 -14.13 8.00
C MET A 268 -2.97 -14.51 9.01
N ALA A 269 -3.64 -13.55 9.65
CA ALA A 269 -4.74 -13.81 10.57
C ALA A 269 -5.97 -14.39 9.88
N VAL A 270 -6.28 -13.96 8.64
CA VAL A 270 -7.32 -14.60 7.80
C VAL A 270 -7.05 -16.11 7.67
N ILE A 271 -5.81 -16.47 7.40
CA ILE A 271 -5.38 -17.87 7.28
C ILE A 271 -5.45 -18.60 8.64
N GLY A 272 -5.09 -17.92 9.73
CA GLY A 272 -5.21 -18.43 11.09
C GLY A 272 -6.65 -18.79 11.48
N ILE A 273 -7.61 -17.97 11.07
CA ILE A 273 -9.04 -18.24 11.28
C ILE A 273 -9.48 -19.46 10.47
N SER A 274 -9.11 -19.55 9.19
CA SER A 274 -9.37 -20.75 8.37
C SER A 274 -8.75 -22.02 8.99
N ALA A 275 -7.50 -21.95 9.46
CA ALA A 275 -6.88 -23.06 10.18
C ALA A 275 -7.71 -23.45 11.41
N GLY A 276 -8.11 -22.46 12.21
CA GLY A 276 -8.91 -22.67 13.40
C GLY A 276 -10.24 -23.35 13.10
N LEU A 277 -10.90 -23.03 11.99
CA LEU A 277 -12.17 -23.65 11.57
C LEU A 277 -12.05 -25.09 11.05
N LEU A 278 -10.85 -25.49 10.60
CA LEU A 278 -10.56 -26.82 10.08
C LEU A 278 -10.03 -27.79 11.17
N GLU A 279 -9.43 -27.23 12.22
CA GLU A 279 -8.85 -27.98 13.34
C GLU A 279 -9.87 -28.78 14.15
N ASN A 280 -9.35 -29.65 15.03
CA ASN A 280 -10.12 -30.49 15.96
C ASN A 280 -11.18 -31.35 15.26
N ASN A 281 -10.80 -31.96 14.13
CA ASN A 281 -11.68 -32.78 13.32
C ASN A 281 -12.98 -32.05 12.93
N ARG A 282 -12.86 -30.80 12.45
CA ARG A 282 -13.94 -29.87 12.05
C ARG A 282 -14.71 -29.23 13.21
N ALA A 283 -14.45 -29.60 14.46
CA ALA A 283 -15.08 -28.95 15.61
C ALA A 283 -14.62 -27.49 15.80
N GLY A 284 -13.48 -27.13 15.22
CA GLY A 284 -12.89 -25.81 15.33
C GLY A 284 -12.01 -25.63 16.57
N ASN A 285 -11.10 -24.67 16.50
CA ASN A 285 -10.19 -24.27 17.57
C ASN A 285 -10.45 -22.81 17.95
N GLY A 286 -11.31 -22.61 18.94
CA GLY A 286 -11.67 -21.29 19.44
C GLY A 286 -10.47 -20.47 19.91
N SER A 287 -9.44 -21.09 20.48
CA SER A 287 -8.25 -20.38 20.95
C SER A 287 -7.43 -19.82 19.79
N ARG A 288 -7.29 -20.57 18.68
CA ARG A 288 -6.61 -20.06 17.48
C ARG A 288 -7.40 -18.93 16.82
N ILE A 289 -8.72 -19.08 16.72
CA ILE A 289 -9.59 -18.03 16.16
C ILE A 289 -9.50 -16.76 17.01
N ALA A 290 -9.57 -16.89 18.34
CA ALA A 290 -9.43 -15.76 19.25
C ALA A 290 -8.05 -15.08 19.16
N ASP A 291 -6.97 -15.85 19.07
CA ASP A 291 -5.61 -15.30 18.88
C ASP A 291 -5.50 -14.55 17.54
N ALA A 292 -6.06 -15.09 16.46
CA ALA A 292 -6.06 -14.43 15.15
C ALA A 292 -6.83 -13.10 15.15
N TYR A 293 -8.06 -13.07 15.69
CA TYR A 293 -8.79 -11.81 15.84
C TYR A 293 -8.08 -10.82 16.78
N GLY A 294 -7.48 -11.31 17.87
CA GLY A 294 -6.68 -10.48 18.77
C GLY A 294 -5.52 -9.78 18.04
N ARG A 295 -4.78 -10.50 17.20
CA ARG A 295 -3.69 -9.92 16.39
C ARG A 295 -4.19 -8.89 15.38
N VAL A 296 -5.34 -9.15 14.76
CA VAL A 296 -5.99 -8.18 13.87
C VAL A 296 -6.30 -6.89 14.63
N HIS A 297 -6.93 -7.01 15.81
CA HIS A 297 -7.31 -5.86 16.63
C HIS A 297 -6.11 -5.07 17.16
N ASP A 298 -5.04 -5.76 17.57
CA ASP A 298 -3.80 -5.15 18.04
C ASP A 298 -3.07 -4.37 16.92
N GLU A 299 -3.19 -4.83 15.67
CA GLU A 299 -2.62 -4.14 14.50
C GLU A 299 -3.45 -2.91 14.08
N VAL A 300 -4.75 -2.88 14.38
CA VAL A 300 -5.64 -1.73 14.09
C VAL A 300 -5.49 -0.66 15.19
N THR A 301 -4.27 -0.16 15.32
CA THR A 301 -3.87 0.87 16.27
C THR A 301 -3.07 1.97 15.57
N VAL A 302 -3.02 3.16 16.18
CA VAL A 302 -2.19 4.27 15.67
C VAL A 302 -0.74 4.01 16.03
N GLN A 303 0.13 4.01 15.02
CA GLN A 303 1.58 3.81 15.09
C GLN A 303 2.29 5.16 14.87
N PRO A 304 2.54 5.96 15.92
CA PRO A 304 3.08 7.32 15.78
C PRO A 304 4.55 7.36 15.36
N GLU A 305 5.30 6.29 15.56
CA GLU A 305 6.74 6.26 15.30
C GLU A 305 7.06 6.34 13.80
N ASP A 306 8.15 7.03 13.50
CA ASP A 306 8.69 7.14 12.15
C ASP A 306 9.00 5.75 11.59
N ARG A 307 8.55 5.48 10.37
CA ARG A 307 8.89 4.28 9.61
C ARG A 307 8.52 2.96 10.30
N VAL A 308 7.55 2.99 11.20
CA VAL A 308 6.84 1.78 11.67
C VAL A 308 5.64 1.53 10.75
N ASP A 309 5.38 0.29 10.37
CA ASP A 309 4.25 -0.04 9.50
C ASP A 309 2.92 0.12 10.26
N GLY A 310 1.83 0.49 9.56
CA GLY A 310 0.49 0.64 10.13
C GLY A 310 -0.14 2.03 9.96
N ILE A 311 -1.25 2.24 10.67
CA ILE A 311 -2.05 3.48 10.63
C ILE A 311 -1.28 4.60 11.35
N LYS A 312 -1.19 5.77 10.74
CA LYS A 312 -0.48 6.93 11.28
C LYS A 312 -1.40 7.94 11.98
N PRO A 313 -0.86 8.82 12.85
CA PRO A 313 -1.67 9.81 13.59
C PRO A 313 -2.45 10.81 12.73
N ASP A 314 -2.17 10.89 11.44
CA ASP A 314 -2.86 11.75 10.46
C ASP A 314 -3.87 10.98 9.57
N GLY A 315 -4.04 9.68 9.81
CA GLY A 315 -4.91 8.77 9.05
C GLY A 315 -4.25 8.16 7.81
N SER A 316 -3.01 8.54 7.49
CA SER A 316 -2.24 7.82 6.45
C SER A 316 -1.89 6.40 6.91
N PHE A 317 -1.50 5.54 5.98
CA PHE A 317 -0.99 4.20 6.28
C PHE A 317 0.40 4.06 5.68
N GLN A 318 1.34 3.56 6.47
CA GLN A 318 2.69 3.25 5.97
C GLN A 318 2.93 1.75 5.98
N GLN A 319 3.68 1.28 4.99
CA GLN A 319 4.23 -0.07 4.96
C GLN A 319 5.67 -0.01 4.47
N HIS A 320 6.45 -1.05 4.77
CA HIS A 320 7.83 -1.19 4.35
C HIS A 320 8.64 0.03 4.82
N THR A 321 8.51 0.37 6.09
CA THR A 321 9.42 1.28 6.77
C THR A 321 9.44 2.68 6.14
N GLY A 322 8.28 3.36 6.10
CA GLY A 322 8.20 4.77 5.68
C GLY A 322 7.72 5.03 4.26
N ILE A 323 7.08 4.07 3.60
CA ILE A 323 6.36 4.30 2.33
C ILE A 323 4.89 4.51 2.64
N ILE A 324 4.33 5.66 2.27
CA ILE A 324 2.88 5.88 2.29
C ILE A 324 2.21 4.92 1.30
N TYR A 325 1.26 4.13 1.80
CA TYR A 325 0.74 2.97 1.11
C TYR A 325 -0.77 2.78 1.26
N ASN A 326 -1.51 3.87 1.51
CA ASN A 326 -2.98 3.87 1.62
C ASN A 326 -3.66 3.08 0.49
N GLY A 327 -3.19 3.21 -0.75
CA GLY A 327 -3.81 2.58 -1.93
C GLY A 327 -3.31 1.19 -2.30
N ASN A 328 -2.39 0.60 -1.52
CA ASN A 328 -1.88 -0.75 -1.77
C ASN A 328 -1.94 -1.57 -0.48
N TYR A 329 -0.88 -1.63 0.34
CA TYR A 329 -0.92 -2.38 1.60
C TYR A 329 -1.98 -1.87 2.57
N GLY A 330 -2.21 -0.56 2.68
CA GLY A 330 -3.29 -0.01 3.52
C GLY A 330 -4.69 -0.42 3.02
N LYS A 331 -4.83 -0.57 1.70
CA LYS A 331 -6.05 -1.08 1.06
C LYS A 331 -6.21 -2.58 1.27
N ASP A 332 -5.16 -3.38 1.14
CA ASP A 332 -5.19 -4.83 1.44
C ASP A 332 -5.49 -5.09 2.92
N PHE A 333 -4.83 -4.37 3.82
CA PHE A 333 -5.14 -4.30 5.25
C PHE A 333 -6.64 -4.03 5.47
N SER A 334 -7.19 -3.01 4.81
CA SER A 334 -8.59 -2.61 4.96
C SER A 334 -9.55 -3.69 4.43
N ASN A 335 -9.27 -4.26 3.25
CA ASN A 335 -10.10 -5.31 2.67
C ASN A 335 -10.14 -6.56 3.56
N SER A 336 -8.98 -7.00 4.06
CA SER A 336 -8.88 -8.17 4.93
C SER A 336 -9.58 -7.92 6.28
N LEU A 337 -9.45 -6.71 6.86
CA LEU A 337 -10.19 -6.35 8.08
C LEU A 337 -11.71 -6.35 7.84
N ILE A 338 -12.17 -5.79 6.72
CA ILE A 338 -13.60 -5.75 6.38
C ILE A 338 -14.16 -7.17 6.24
N GLU A 339 -13.46 -8.04 5.51
CA GLU A 339 -13.85 -9.45 5.35
C GLU A 339 -14.02 -10.13 6.72
N LEU A 340 -13.05 -9.98 7.62
CA LEU A 340 -13.06 -10.62 8.93
C LEU A 340 -14.15 -10.06 9.84
N GLU A 341 -14.29 -8.74 9.89
CA GLU A 341 -15.20 -8.11 10.82
C GLU A 341 -16.67 -8.27 10.41
N LEU A 342 -16.98 -8.34 9.12
CA LEU A 342 -18.31 -8.76 8.64
C LEU A 342 -18.70 -10.14 9.19
N GLN A 343 -17.74 -11.07 9.28
CA GLN A 343 -17.97 -12.41 9.83
C GLN A 343 -18.12 -12.37 11.36
N ALA A 344 -17.46 -11.42 12.02
CA ALA A 344 -17.42 -11.30 13.47
C ALA A 344 -18.60 -10.54 14.09
N ILE A 345 -19.42 -9.80 13.33
CA ILE A 345 -20.52 -8.97 13.86
C ILE A 345 -21.42 -9.72 14.85
N GLY A 346 -21.55 -9.20 16.07
CA GLY A 346 -22.38 -9.77 17.13
C GLY A 346 -21.85 -11.07 17.76
N THR A 347 -20.67 -11.54 17.36
CA THR A 347 -19.96 -12.66 18.02
C THR A 347 -18.99 -12.10 19.06
N GLN A 348 -18.44 -12.98 19.91
CA GLN A 348 -17.36 -12.61 20.83
C GLN A 348 -16.06 -12.10 20.15
N PHE A 349 -15.90 -12.34 18.85
CA PHE A 349 -14.71 -11.98 18.08
C PHE A 349 -14.79 -10.58 17.47
N GLN A 350 -15.92 -9.89 17.61
CA GLN A 350 -16.12 -8.56 17.03
C GLN A 350 -15.11 -7.55 17.59
N ALA A 351 -14.60 -6.68 16.73
CA ALA A 351 -13.80 -5.52 17.12
C ALA A 351 -14.46 -4.67 18.23
N SER A 352 -13.62 -4.26 19.18
CA SER A 352 -13.98 -3.25 20.17
C SER A 352 -14.27 -1.88 19.53
N LYS A 353 -15.00 -1.01 20.22
CA LYS A 353 -15.31 0.34 19.72
C LYS A 353 -14.05 1.15 19.36
N SER A 354 -12.97 0.98 20.13
CA SER A 354 -11.68 1.65 19.84
C SER A 354 -11.08 1.22 18.50
N VAL A 355 -11.17 -0.07 18.17
CA VAL A 355 -10.70 -0.61 16.89
C VAL A 355 -11.57 -0.08 15.75
N GLN A 356 -12.90 -0.10 15.93
CA GLN A 356 -13.85 0.45 14.95
C GLN A 356 -13.59 1.93 14.65
N ASP A 357 -13.37 2.73 15.70
CA ASP A 357 -13.13 4.17 15.55
C ASP A 357 -11.76 4.46 14.94
N THR A 358 -10.72 3.67 15.26
CA THR A 358 -9.40 3.77 14.64
C THR A 358 -9.45 3.43 13.15
N PHE A 359 -10.18 2.39 12.77
CA PHE A 359 -10.37 2.04 11.37
C PHE A 359 -11.19 3.08 10.62
N GLY A 360 -12.26 3.60 11.24
CA GLY A 360 -13.01 4.73 10.70
C GLY A 360 -12.16 5.96 10.46
N PHE A 361 -11.29 6.31 11.42
CA PHE A 361 -10.32 7.40 11.28
C PHE A 361 -9.36 7.18 10.11
N HIS A 362 -8.84 5.96 9.93
CA HIS A 362 -7.99 5.61 8.79
C HIS A 362 -8.74 5.81 7.46
N LEU A 363 -9.93 5.26 7.30
CA LEU A 363 -10.70 5.39 6.05
C LEU A 363 -11.12 6.85 5.80
N GLN A 364 -11.45 7.61 6.84
CA GLN A 364 -11.70 9.05 6.74
C GLN A 364 -10.50 9.79 6.15
N GLY A 365 -9.29 9.44 6.57
CA GLY A 365 -8.04 9.95 6.00
C GLY A 365 -7.85 9.48 4.55
N SER A 366 -7.96 8.18 4.30
CA SER A 366 -7.77 7.58 2.97
C SER A 366 -8.67 8.16 1.88
N ARG A 367 -9.90 8.63 2.19
CA ARG A 367 -10.75 9.31 1.19
C ARG A 367 -10.07 10.52 0.55
N TRP A 368 -9.23 11.23 1.30
CA TRP A 368 -8.48 12.37 0.78
C TRP A 368 -7.43 11.98 -0.26
N THR A 369 -6.96 10.74 -0.27
CA THR A 369 -5.90 10.28 -1.17
C THR A 369 -6.45 9.63 -2.44
N THR A 370 -7.61 10.10 -2.91
CA THR A 370 -8.32 9.53 -4.07
C THR A 370 -8.71 10.61 -5.06
N PHE A 371 -8.87 10.23 -6.32
CA PHE A 371 -9.42 11.08 -7.40
C PHE A 371 -10.26 10.22 -8.35
N THR A 372 -11.13 10.85 -9.14
CA THR A 372 -11.94 10.15 -10.15
C THR A 372 -11.40 10.41 -11.54
N ASN A 373 -11.17 9.37 -12.34
CA ASN A 373 -11.09 9.49 -13.79
C ASN A 373 -12.52 9.61 -14.34
N VAL A 374 -12.91 10.83 -14.72
CA VAL A 374 -14.28 11.14 -15.14
C VAL A 374 -14.67 10.57 -16.50
N LEU A 375 -13.68 10.22 -17.33
CA LEU A 375 -13.89 9.62 -18.65
C LEU A 375 -14.26 8.15 -18.52
N ARG A 376 -13.64 7.43 -17.58
CA ARG A 376 -13.89 6.00 -17.31
C ARG A 376 -14.86 5.75 -16.15
N LYS A 377 -15.20 6.79 -15.39
CA LYS A 377 -15.99 6.71 -14.14
C LYS A 377 -15.38 5.77 -13.10
N VAL A 378 -14.05 5.78 -13.01
CA VAL A 378 -13.28 4.95 -12.07
C VAL A 378 -12.62 5.84 -11.03
N VAL A 379 -12.84 5.52 -9.75
CA VAL A 379 -12.10 6.14 -8.65
C VAL A 379 -10.77 5.44 -8.47
N HIS A 380 -9.72 6.23 -8.36
CA HIS A 380 -8.35 5.80 -8.16
C HIS A 380 -7.83 6.25 -6.81
N TRP A 381 -6.86 5.48 -6.32
CA TRP A 381 -5.89 5.99 -5.36
C TRP A 381 -4.92 6.94 -6.07
N ASP A 382 -4.48 7.99 -5.38
CA ASP A 382 -3.37 8.82 -5.87
C ASP A 382 -2.12 7.97 -6.17
N PHE A 383 -1.43 8.26 -7.27
CA PHE A 383 -0.30 7.45 -7.72
C PHE A 383 0.87 7.43 -6.72
N SER A 384 0.96 8.43 -5.85
CA SER A 384 1.99 8.55 -4.82
C SER A 384 1.75 7.61 -3.63
N VAL A 385 0.54 7.07 -3.48
CA VAL A 385 0.12 6.20 -2.35
C VAL A 385 -0.09 4.73 -2.73
N ILE A 386 0.21 4.35 -3.98
CA ILE A 386 0.19 2.95 -4.46
C ILE A 386 1.58 2.32 -4.58
N GLY A 387 2.63 3.11 -4.26
CA GLY A 387 4.04 2.70 -4.23
C GLY A 387 4.49 2.01 -5.51
N ARG A 388 5.17 0.86 -5.38
CA ARG A 388 5.71 0.14 -6.55
C ARG A 388 4.66 -0.31 -7.58
N PHE A 389 3.36 -0.27 -7.25
CA PHE A 389 2.31 -0.67 -8.20
C PHE A 389 2.01 0.38 -9.27
N ILE A 390 2.61 1.57 -9.16
CA ILE A 390 2.58 2.59 -10.20
C ILE A 390 3.08 2.07 -11.56
N SER A 391 3.91 1.03 -11.57
CA SER A 391 4.45 0.42 -12.81
C SER A 391 3.52 -0.59 -13.49
N TYR A 392 2.33 -0.87 -12.94
CA TYR A 392 1.38 -1.81 -13.55
C TYR A 392 0.40 -1.10 -14.49
N PRO A 393 0.09 -1.68 -15.66
CA PRO A 393 -0.90 -1.12 -16.56
C PRO A 393 -2.30 -1.21 -15.95
N ILE A 394 -3.16 -0.24 -16.25
CA ILE A 394 -4.55 -0.24 -15.76
C ILE A 394 -5.36 -1.44 -16.28
N ALA A 395 -4.91 -2.05 -17.38
CA ALA A 395 -5.51 -3.25 -17.96
C ALA A 395 -5.36 -4.49 -17.05
N ASP A 396 -4.37 -4.50 -16.14
CA ASP A 396 -4.35 -5.47 -15.04
C ASP A 396 -5.30 -4.98 -13.94
N SER A 397 -6.59 -5.29 -14.13
CA SER A 397 -7.69 -4.81 -13.29
C SER A 397 -7.62 -5.26 -11.83
N THR A 398 -6.66 -6.13 -11.48
CA THR A 398 -6.43 -6.62 -10.11
C THR A 398 -5.44 -5.76 -9.31
N ARG A 399 -4.82 -4.76 -9.96
CA ARG A 399 -3.77 -3.93 -9.37
C ARG A 399 -4.29 -2.60 -8.87
N ALA A 400 -3.58 -2.06 -7.89
CA ALA A 400 -3.85 -0.73 -7.32
C ALA A 400 -3.78 0.41 -8.35
N SER A 401 -3.06 0.24 -9.46
CA SER A 401 -3.04 1.23 -10.56
C SER A 401 -4.36 1.29 -11.35
N ALA A 402 -5.20 0.26 -11.27
CA ALA A 402 -6.45 0.19 -12.04
C ALA A 402 -7.63 0.92 -11.38
N GLY A 403 -7.59 1.18 -10.07
CA GLY A 403 -8.66 1.84 -9.31
C GLY A 403 -8.59 1.57 -7.80
N LEU A 404 -9.68 1.81 -7.09
CA LEU A 404 -9.73 1.61 -5.63
C LEU A 404 -9.51 0.16 -5.17
N GLN A 405 -9.94 -0.82 -5.95
CA GLN A 405 -9.84 -2.25 -5.60
C GLN A 405 -10.44 -2.58 -4.21
N MET A 406 -11.56 -1.94 -3.87
CA MET A 406 -12.33 -2.16 -2.64
C MET A 406 -13.81 -2.41 -2.98
N ALA A 407 -14.44 -3.35 -2.25
CA ALA A 407 -15.88 -3.60 -2.35
C ALA A 407 -16.65 -2.58 -1.49
N LEU A 408 -17.05 -1.47 -2.10
CA LEU A 408 -17.64 -0.32 -1.39
C LEU A 408 -18.99 -0.64 -0.71
N ASP A 409 -19.72 -1.62 -1.25
CA ASP A 409 -20.91 -2.19 -0.64
C ASP A 409 -20.59 -2.90 0.67
N GLU A 410 -19.51 -3.68 0.73
CA GLU A 410 -19.02 -4.34 1.95
C GLU A 410 -18.51 -3.33 2.99
N VAL A 411 -17.83 -2.26 2.54
CA VAL A 411 -17.43 -1.15 3.42
C VAL A 411 -18.67 -0.52 4.08
N THR A 412 -19.73 -0.31 3.30
CA THR A 412 -21.00 0.26 3.78
C THR A 412 -21.74 -0.72 4.68
N GLU A 413 -21.76 -2.00 4.34
CA GLU A 413 -22.35 -3.09 5.15
C GLU A 413 -21.73 -3.12 6.54
N LEU A 414 -20.39 -3.11 6.62
CA LEU A 414 -19.67 -3.08 7.89
C LEU A 414 -19.90 -1.77 8.64
N GLY A 415 -19.86 -0.63 7.94
CA GLY A 415 -20.14 0.68 8.51
C GLY A 415 -21.52 0.73 9.19
N ASN A 416 -22.55 0.16 8.56
CA ASN A 416 -23.88 0.03 9.15
C ASN A 416 -23.89 -0.94 10.34
N GLY A 417 -23.23 -2.10 10.22
CA GLY A 417 -23.12 -3.09 11.29
C GLY A 417 -22.46 -2.55 12.56
N TRP A 418 -21.51 -1.62 12.41
CA TRP A 418 -20.80 -0.96 13.51
C TRP A 418 -21.37 0.39 13.91
N ASN A 419 -22.33 0.92 13.15
CA ASN A 419 -22.75 2.33 13.23
C ASN A 419 -21.53 3.28 13.18
N GLN A 420 -20.61 3.03 12.24
CA GLN A 420 -19.39 3.80 12.03
C GLN A 420 -19.56 4.68 10.78
N LYS A 421 -19.74 5.99 11.01
CA LYS A 421 -20.08 6.97 9.97
C LYS A 421 -19.02 7.09 8.86
N ASP A 422 -17.74 6.98 9.20
CA ASP A 422 -16.64 7.24 8.27
C ASP A 422 -16.53 6.10 7.24
N LEU A 423 -16.83 4.86 7.66
CA LEU A 423 -16.98 3.72 6.75
C LEU A 423 -18.18 3.92 5.81
N ILE A 424 -19.34 4.30 6.35
CA ILE A 424 -20.55 4.55 5.55
C ILE A 424 -20.27 5.63 4.51
N GLU A 425 -19.62 6.74 4.90
CA GLU A 425 -19.24 7.81 3.99
C GLU A 425 -18.18 7.36 2.98
N PHE A 426 -17.19 6.55 3.37
CA PHE A 426 -16.20 5.99 2.43
C PHE A 426 -16.90 5.17 1.34
N GLY A 427 -17.71 4.19 1.73
CA GLY A 427 -18.38 3.28 0.80
C GLY A 427 -19.39 3.98 -0.10
N SER A 428 -20.15 4.95 0.43
CA SER A 428 -21.21 5.63 -0.33
C SER A 428 -20.71 6.77 -1.23
N SER A 429 -19.58 7.42 -0.90
CA SER A 429 -19.13 8.63 -1.61
C SER A 429 -18.08 8.40 -2.70
N LEU A 430 -17.43 7.23 -2.74
CA LEU A 430 -16.32 6.95 -3.66
C LEU A 430 -16.70 6.02 -4.83
N THR A 431 -17.95 6.10 -5.30
CA THR A 431 -18.45 5.20 -6.36
C THR A 431 -18.04 5.60 -7.77
N GLY A 432 -17.61 6.85 -7.98
CA GLY A 432 -17.20 7.40 -9.29
C GLY A 432 -18.32 7.56 -10.32
N THR A 433 -19.46 6.89 -10.13
CA THR A 433 -20.55 6.80 -11.11
C THR A 433 -21.23 8.15 -11.34
N SER A 434 -21.40 8.94 -10.26
CA SER A 434 -22.02 10.26 -10.29
C SER A 434 -21.03 11.42 -10.42
N ASP A 435 -19.72 11.12 -10.52
CA ASP A 435 -18.69 12.15 -10.48
C ASP A 435 -18.51 12.76 -11.87
N ASP A 436 -18.61 14.08 -11.96
CA ASP A 436 -18.39 14.90 -13.15
C ASP A 436 -17.09 15.70 -13.09
N THR A 437 -16.37 15.64 -11.95
CA THR A 437 -15.05 16.25 -11.74
C THR A 437 -14.07 15.22 -11.18
N ALA A 438 -12.77 15.53 -11.19
CA ALA A 438 -11.76 14.66 -10.59
C ALA A 438 -11.91 14.55 -9.05
N ASN A 439 -12.71 15.41 -8.42
CA ASN A 439 -12.89 15.43 -6.97
C ASN A 439 -13.85 14.34 -6.46
N SER A 440 -13.32 13.12 -6.32
CA SER A 440 -14.04 11.99 -5.71
C SER A 440 -14.55 12.33 -4.30
N GLY A 441 -15.78 11.91 -3.98
CA GLY A 441 -16.36 12.10 -2.65
C GLY A 441 -16.62 13.55 -2.22
N LYS A 442 -16.46 14.53 -3.14
CA LYS A 442 -16.79 15.95 -2.94
C LYS A 442 -16.10 16.59 -1.74
N LEU A 443 -14.86 16.18 -1.46
CA LEU A 443 -14.05 16.75 -0.40
C LEU A 443 -13.42 18.07 -0.86
N ILE A 444 -13.55 19.14 -0.08
CA ILE A 444 -12.99 20.46 -0.39
C ILE A 444 -12.04 20.86 0.74
N GLY A 445 -10.86 21.34 0.39
CA GLY A 445 -9.90 21.88 1.35
C GLY A 445 -8.48 21.35 1.17
N ASN A 446 -7.64 21.66 2.16
CA ASN A 446 -6.29 21.14 2.28
C ASN A 446 -6.18 20.10 3.40
N ARG A 447 -5.44 19.03 3.13
CA ARG A 447 -5.08 18.02 4.13
C ARG A 447 -3.59 17.70 4.07
N MET A 448 -2.90 17.90 5.19
CA MET A 448 -1.52 17.52 5.41
C MET A 448 -1.44 16.18 6.16
N PHE A 449 -0.86 15.18 5.51
CA PHE A 449 -0.42 13.94 6.11
C PHE A 449 1.04 14.08 6.54
N TRP A 450 1.25 14.81 7.64
CA TRP A 450 2.57 15.24 8.11
C TRP A 450 3.49 14.08 8.50
N ASN A 451 2.94 12.92 8.88
CA ASN A 451 3.75 11.76 9.24
C ASN A 451 4.26 11.02 8.00
N SER A 452 3.66 11.29 6.84
CA SER A 452 3.93 10.64 5.55
C SER A 452 4.40 11.60 4.45
N ASP A 453 4.76 12.83 4.81
CA ASP A 453 5.30 13.85 3.90
C ASP A 453 4.43 14.11 2.67
N TYR A 454 3.11 14.07 2.86
CA TYR A 454 2.15 14.11 1.76
C TYR A 454 1.06 15.14 2.02
N MET A 455 0.72 15.96 1.02
CA MET A 455 -0.36 16.94 1.09
C MET A 455 -1.34 16.75 -0.06
N VAL A 456 -2.62 16.98 0.21
CA VAL A 456 -3.68 17.02 -0.78
C VAL A 456 -4.42 18.35 -0.70
N HIS A 457 -4.58 19.01 -1.84
CA HIS A 457 -5.45 20.16 -2.03
C HIS A 457 -6.61 19.80 -2.95
N ARG A 458 -7.86 20.08 -2.54
CA ARG A 458 -9.07 19.72 -3.29
C ARG A 458 -9.96 20.93 -3.44
N THR A 459 -10.44 21.15 -4.66
CA THR A 459 -11.51 22.10 -4.98
C THR A 459 -12.75 21.34 -5.44
N GLU A 460 -13.83 22.04 -5.79
CA GLU A 460 -15.00 21.38 -6.41
C GLU A 460 -14.64 20.61 -7.69
N GLN A 461 -13.58 21.02 -8.40
CA GLN A 461 -13.26 20.49 -9.74
C GLN A 461 -11.95 19.70 -9.80
N THR A 462 -11.01 19.96 -8.89
CA THR A 462 -9.62 19.49 -9.04
C THR A 462 -9.10 18.83 -7.77
N VAL A 463 -8.16 17.91 -7.96
CA VAL A 463 -7.35 17.32 -6.90
C VAL A 463 -5.88 17.52 -7.23
N THR A 464 -5.14 18.19 -6.34
CA THR A 464 -3.69 18.34 -6.44
C THR A 464 -3.02 17.65 -5.27
N THR A 465 -1.99 16.87 -5.52
CA THR A 465 -1.24 16.15 -4.50
C THR A 465 0.22 16.52 -4.53
N VAL A 466 0.90 16.53 -3.38
CA VAL A 466 2.35 16.74 -3.29
C VAL A 466 2.96 15.67 -2.40
N LYS A 467 3.96 14.95 -2.91
CA LYS A 467 4.77 14.00 -2.14
C LYS A 467 6.19 14.53 -1.94
N MET A 468 6.55 14.69 -0.68
CA MET A 468 7.84 15.19 -0.21
C MET A 468 8.64 14.06 0.45
N LEU A 469 9.86 14.38 0.90
CA LEU A 469 10.77 13.47 1.55
C LEU A 469 11.35 14.08 2.82
N SER A 470 11.37 13.32 3.91
CA SER A 470 12.08 13.66 5.15
C SER A 470 12.70 12.43 5.80
N THR A 471 13.34 12.59 6.96
CA THR A 471 13.83 11.47 7.78
C THR A 471 12.75 10.48 8.21
N ARG A 472 11.46 10.84 8.08
CA ARG A 472 10.31 10.00 8.42
C ARG A 472 9.91 9.04 7.30
N THR A 473 10.36 9.28 6.08
CA THR A 473 9.90 8.58 4.86
C THR A 473 11.07 8.15 3.98
N ALA A 474 10.76 7.41 2.92
CA ALA A 474 11.74 6.99 1.92
C ALA A 474 11.27 7.36 0.50
N THR A 475 12.23 7.49 -0.42
CA THR A 475 12.01 7.93 -1.81
C THR A 475 10.95 7.14 -2.57
N GLY A 476 11.16 5.84 -2.68
CA GLY A 476 10.36 4.90 -3.43
C GLY A 476 10.76 3.48 -3.06
N GLU A 477 10.30 2.51 -3.82
CA GLU A 477 10.63 1.10 -3.58
C GLU A 477 10.73 0.36 -4.90
N CYS A 478 11.78 -0.47 -5.01
CA CYS A 478 11.77 -1.62 -5.91
C CYS A 478 11.84 -2.92 -5.12
N THR A 479 10.79 -3.72 -5.23
CA THR A 479 10.71 -5.09 -4.73
C THR A 479 10.24 -5.98 -5.87
N ASN A 480 10.76 -7.21 -5.98
CA ASN A 480 10.45 -8.13 -7.08
C ASN A 480 10.66 -7.56 -8.50
N SER A 481 11.57 -6.61 -8.67
CA SER A 481 11.81 -5.87 -9.93
C SER A 481 10.66 -4.94 -10.36
N GLU A 482 9.71 -4.66 -9.46
CA GLU A 482 8.63 -3.70 -9.67
C GLU A 482 9.16 -2.29 -9.40
N ASN A 483 8.82 -1.29 -10.22
CA ASN A 483 9.23 0.12 -10.07
C ASN A 483 10.76 0.38 -9.91
N PRO A 484 11.60 -0.09 -10.85
CA PRO A 484 13.05 0.09 -10.77
C PRO A 484 13.51 1.55 -10.81
N TYR A 485 12.70 2.48 -11.31
CA TYR A 485 13.11 3.87 -11.55
C TYR A 485 12.52 4.87 -10.54
N GLY A 486 11.89 4.37 -9.47
CA GLY A 486 11.11 5.17 -8.53
C GLY A 486 11.89 6.08 -7.56
N PHE A 487 13.16 6.41 -7.82
CA PHE A 487 13.98 7.22 -6.92
C PHE A 487 13.40 8.63 -6.69
N HIS A 488 13.01 9.32 -7.76
CA HIS A 488 12.55 10.71 -7.65
C HIS A 488 11.07 10.84 -7.21
N LEU A 489 10.37 9.75 -6.88
CA LEU A 489 8.93 9.74 -6.56
C LEU A 489 8.53 10.51 -5.28
N SER A 490 9.52 11.02 -4.53
CA SER A 490 9.29 11.82 -3.30
C SER A 490 10.03 13.16 -3.30
N ASP A 491 10.56 13.60 -4.45
CA ASP A 491 11.39 14.80 -4.55
C ASP A 491 10.54 16.08 -4.69
N GLY A 492 9.34 16.08 -4.10
CA GLY A 492 8.33 17.12 -4.31
C GLY A 492 7.47 16.86 -5.55
N VAL A 493 7.14 15.60 -5.84
CA VAL A 493 6.29 15.21 -6.99
C VAL A 493 4.90 15.81 -6.80
N VAL A 494 4.36 16.39 -7.88
CA VAL A 494 3.03 17.02 -7.89
C VAL A 494 2.15 16.42 -8.97
N TYR A 495 1.01 15.85 -8.61
CA TYR A 495 -0.03 15.47 -9.59
C TYR A 495 -1.20 16.44 -9.49
N THR A 496 -1.63 17.00 -10.63
CA THR A 496 -2.82 17.87 -10.72
C THR A 496 -3.87 17.25 -11.63
N HIS A 497 -4.96 16.76 -11.03
CA HIS A 497 -6.08 16.11 -11.72
C HIS A 497 -7.23 17.10 -11.93
N THR A 498 -7.67 17.26 -13.17
CA THR A 498 -8.89 18.00 -13.55
C THR A 498 -9.95 17.03 -14.12
N THR A 499 -9.50 16.05 -14.88
CA THR A 499 -10.27 14.94 -15.44
C THR A 499 -9.91 13.59 -14.82
N GLY A 500 -8.72 13.49 -14.19
CA GLY A 500 -8.16 12.24 -13.65
C GLY A 500 -7.48 11.35 -14.69
N ALA A 501 -7.46 11.73 -15.97
CA ALA A 501 -6.84 10.95 -17.03
C ALA A 501 -5.36 11.29 -17.26
N GLU A 502 -4.80 12.30 -16.59
CA GLU A 502 -3.63 13.02 -17.12
C GLU A 502 -2.30 12.35 -16.86
N TYR A 503 -2.26 11.49 -15.83
CA TYR A 503 -1.10 10.67 -15.48
C TYR A 503 -1.40 9.16 -15.53
N GLU A 504 -2.58 8.79 -16.01
CA GLU A 504 -3.02 7.40 -16.03
C GLU A 504 -2.27 6.60 -17.10
N ASP A 505 -1.79 5.41 -16.74
CA ASP A 505 -1.15 4.44 -17.67
C ASP A 505 0.10 4.98 -18.42
N MET A 506 0.73 6.07 -17.94
CA MET A 506 1.90 6.68 -18.61
C MET A 506 3.26 6.19 -18.08
N PHE A 507 3.29 5.54 -16.91
CA PHE A 507 4.52 5.28 -16.13
C PHE A 507 5.54 4.37 -16.80
N ALA A 508 5.16 3.65 -17.86
CA ALA A 508 6.09 2.88 -18.69
C ALA A 508 6.86 3.73 -19.71
N ALA A 509 6.37 4.93 -20.04
CA ALA A 509 6.96 5.85 -21.02
C ALA A 509 7.48 7.15 -20.41
N LEU A 510 7.25 7.37 -19.11
CA LEU A 510 7.68 8.53 -18.33
C LEU A 510 9.22 8.62 -18.22
N ASP A 511 9.78 9.82 -18.35
CA ASP A 511 11.16 10.08 -17.94
C ASP A 511 11.22 10.33 -16.42
N TYR A 512 11.69 9.34 -15.68
CA TYR A 512 11.78 9.36 -14.23
C TYR A 512 12.81 10.36 -13.66
N ASN A 513 13.66 10.98 -14.50
CA ASN A 513 14.55 12.04 -14.03
C ASN A 513 13.85 13.38 -13.85
N ILE A 514 12.67 13.57 -14.46
CA ILE A 514 11.96 14.86 -14.56
C ILE A 514 10.47 14.67 -14.29
N LEU A 515 10.16 14.02 -13.17
CA LEU A 515 8.78 13.84 -12.70
C LEU A 515 8.07 15.20 -12.49
N PRO A 516 6.74 15.24 -12.62
CA PRO A 516 5.97 16.47 -12.41
C PRO A 516 6.30 17.17 -11.08
N GLY A 517 6.64 18.46 -11.15
CA GLY A 517 6.85 19.32 -9.98
C GLY A 517 8.23 19.25 -9.30
N ILE A 518 9.08 18.26 -9.60
CA ILE A 518 10.36 18.08 -8.88
C ILE A 518 11.39 19.15 -9.27
N THR A 519 12.45 19.25 -8.47
CA THR A 519 13.68 19.95 -8.84
C THR A 519 14.83 18.94 -8.79
N THR A 520 15.64 18.83 -9.83
CA THR A 520 16.51 17.66 -10.06
C THR A 520 17.82 18.02 -10.77
N ASP A 521 18.89 17.31 -10.46
CA ASP A 521 20.13 17.25 -11.24
C ASP A 521 20.03 16.13 -12.29
N TYR A 522 19.62 16.47 -13.51
CA TYR A 522 19.19 15.52 -14.53
C TYR A 522 20.24 14.45 -14.82
N GLY A 523 19.83 13.18 -14.70
CA GLY A 523 20.67 12.03 -14.99
C GLY A 523 21.86 11.84 -14.03
N ALA A 524 21.99 12.65 -12.97
CA ALA A 524 23.08 12.53 -12.00
C ALA A 524 22.88 11.33 -11.05
N THR A 525 21.62 10.95 -10.79
CA THR A 525 21.29 9.80 -9.97
C THR A 525 21.01 8.57 -10.84
N PRO A 526 21.71 7.43 -10.63
CA PRO A 526 21.37 6.20 -11.33
C PRO A 526 19.94 5.77 -11.00
N LEU A 527 19.17 5.36 -12.00
CA LEU A 527 17.81 4.83 -11.82
C LEU A 527 17.80 3.33 -12.05
N ASP A 528 17.82 2.56 -10.96
CA ASP A 528 17.70 1.11 -10.95
C ASP A 528 17.15 0.62 -9.60
N CYS A 529 16.82 -0.67 -9.49
CA CYS A 529 16.27 -1.22 -8.24
C CYS A 529 17.18 -1.04 -7.01
N GLY A 530 18.49 -0.95 -7.19
CA GLY A 530 19.45 -0.71 -6.11
C GLY A 530 19.49 0.75 -5.65
N SER A 531 19.01 1.70 -6.45
CA SER A 531 18.91 3.11 -6.09
C SER A 531 17.50 3.54 -5.67
N ALA A 532 16.44 2.92 -6.22
CA ALA A 532 15.05 3.35 -6.08
C ALA A 532 14.60 3.70 -4.65
N ARG A 533 15.13 3.00 -3.64
CA ARG A 533 14.84 3.25 -2.23
C ARG A 533 16.01 3.87 -1.48
N ARG A 534 15.81 5.08 -0.92
CA ARG A 534 16.68 5.71 0.07
C ARG A 534 15.85 6.40 1.14
N ASP A 535 16.32 6.34 2.38
CA ASP A 535 15.75 7.12 3.47
C ASP A 535 16.04 8.61 3.27
N GLY A 536 15.07 9.46 3.58
CA GLY A 536 15.28 10.90 3.57
C GLY A 536 16.30 11.36 4.61
N VAL A 537 16.89 12.54 4.37
CA VAL A 537 18.05 13.03 5.14
C VAL A 537 17.73 14.25 5.98
N ASP A 538 17.01 15.21 5.40
CA ASP A 538 16.63 16.44 6.09
C ASP A 538 15.28 16.22 6.77
N PRO A 539 15.10 16.56 8.05
CA PRO A 539 13.83 16.37 8.75
C PRO A 539 12.76 17.40 8.32
N TYR A 540 13.14 18.47 7.62
CA TYR A 540 12.25 19.56 7.26
C TYR A 540 11.46 19.23 5.98
N ALA A 541 10.38 18.46 6.16
CA ALA A 541 9.27 18.42 5.22
C ALA A 541 7.97 18.48 6.02
N GLY A 542 6.93 19.10 5.47
CA GLY A 542 5.65 19.21 6.15
C GLY A 542 4.78 20.30 5.57
N GLY A 543 3.77 20.71 6.33
CA GLY A 543 2.89 21.77 5.91
C GLY A 543 1.91 22.23 6.98
N VAL A 544 1.19 23.30 6.65
CA VAL A 544 0.07 23.84 7.42
C VAL A 544 -1.18 23.85 6.54
N GLN A 545 -2.34 23.62 7.17
CA GLN A 545 -3.63 23.62 6.48
C GLN A 545 -4.59 24.56 7.22
N ALA A 546 -5.42 25.27 6.46
CA ALA A 546 -6.51 26.07 7.00
C ALA A 546 -7.67 26.09 5.99
N SER A 547 -8.68 25.27 6.20
CA SER A 547 -9.85 25.15 5.29
C SER A 547 -9.41 24.87 3.85
N ASP A 548 -9.61 25.84 2.94
CA ASP A 548 -9.35 25.81 1.51
C ASP A 548 -8.02 26.46 1.10
N VAL A 549 -7.18 26.80 2.08
CA VAL A 549 -5.79 27.21 1.86
C VAL A 549 -4.81 26.30 2.59
N GLY A 550 -3.60 26.18 2.06
CA GLY A 550 -2.57 25.33 2.62
C GLY A 550 -1.19 25.72 2.15
N MET A 551 -0.17 25.25 2.87
CA MET A 551 1.22 25.40 2.46
C MET A 551 1.97 24.12 2.77
N ALA A 552 2.69 23.59 1.79
CA ALA A 552 3.69 22.55 1.97
C ALA A 552 5.09 23.14 1.78
N ALA A 553 6.09 22.60 2.47
CA ALA A 553 7.48 22.97 2.26
C ALA A 553 8.41 21.79 2.54
N MET A 554 9.51 21.72 1.78
CA MET A 554 10.59 20.78 2.04
C MET A 554 11.97 21.40 1.83
N ARG A 555 12.92 20.92 2.62
CA ARG A 555 14.35 21.02 2.35
C ARG A 555 14.80 19.67 1.82
N TYR A 556 15.26 19.65 0.60
CA TYR A 556 15.73 18.41 -0.03
C TYR A 556 17.25 18.37 -0.04
N LEU A 557 17.77 17.19 0.31
CA LEU A 557 19.15 16.80 0.07
C LEU A 557 19.09 15.41 -0.59
N ASN A 558 19.63 15.29 -1.80
CA ASN A 558 19.63 14.05 -2.56
C ASN A 558 20.16 12.91 -1.68
N PRO A 559 19.33 11.93 -1.31
CA PRO A 559 19.71 10.95 -0.31
C PRO A 559 20.73 9.93 -0.83
N PHE A 560 20.93 9.84 -2.15
CA PHE A 560 21.95 9.00 -2.77
C PHE A 560 23.30 9.71 -2.82
N SER A 561 23.38 10.88 -3.47
CA SER A 561 24.65 11.57 -3.72
C SER A 561 25.12 12.44 -2.55
N LYS A 562 24.16 12.99 -1.78
CA LYS A 562 24.38 14.05 -0.78
C LYS A 562 25.03 15.33 -1.34
N THR A 563 25.00 15.54 -2.67
CA THR A 563 25.66 16.69 -3.32
C THR A 563 24.71 17.66 -3.98
N PHE A 564 23.43 17.31 -4.15
CA PHE A 564 22.40 18.18 -4.71
C PHE A 564 21.33 18.49 -3.67
N SER A 565 20.97 19.76 -3.54
CA SER A 565 19.99 20.21 -2.55
C SER A 565 19.22 21.44 -3.01
N PHE A 566 18.00 21.61 -2.50
CA PHE A 566 17.18 22.79 -2.74
C PHE A 566 16.13 22.97 -1.63
N TYR A 567 15.56 24.17 -1.53
CA TYR A 567 14.40 24.45 -0.70
C TYR A 567 13.20 24.73 -1.61
N LYS A 568 12.07 24.09 -1.32
CA LYS A 568 10.85 24.24 -2.11
C LYS A 568 9.64 24.44 -1.21
N ALA A 569 8.74 25.32 -1.62
CA ALA A 569 7.47 25.57 -0.96
C ALA A 569 6.35 25.68 -1.99
N TRP A 570 5.18 25.17 -1.63
CA TRP A 570 3.95 25.22 -2.40
C TRP A 570 2.88 25.89 -1.55
N PHE A 571 2.22 26.91 -2.09
CA PHE A 571 1.10 27.59 -1.47
C PHE A 571 -0.16 27.29 -2.28
N PHE A 572 -1.19 26.77 -1.61
CA PHE A 572 -2.46 26.37 -2.21
C PHE A 572 -3.54 27.38 -1.82
N PHE A 573 -4.27 27.84 -2.83
CA PHE A 573 -5.37 28.78 -2.70
C PHE A 573 -6.67 28.21 -3.31
N PRO A 574 -7.82 28.87 -3.07
CA PRO A 574 -9.07 28.47 -3.69
C PRO A 574 -8.97 28.45 -5.23
N ASN A 575 -9.83 27.68 -5.89
CA ASN A 575 -9.80 27.46 -7.35
C ASN A 575 -8.49 26.87 -7.88
N ASN A 576 -7.72 26.19 -7.02
CA ASN A 576 -6.46 25.51 -7.34
C ASN A 576 -5.37 26.45 -7.87
N VAL A 577 -5.42 27.73 -7.48
CA VAL A 577 -4.30 28.65 -7.69
C VAL A 577 -3.15 28.20 -6.79
N GLN A 578 -1.97 28.03 -7.38
CA GLN A 578 -0.77 27.58 -6.68
C GLN A 578 0.37 28.57 -6.88
N HIS A 579 1.13 28.83 -5.81
CA HIS A 579 2.41 29.50 -5.91
C HIS A 579 3.51 28.55 -5.47
N VAL A 580 4.50 28.37 -6.33
CA VAL A 580 5.63 27.47 -6.09
C VAL A 580 6.90 28.29 -6.03
N LEU A 581 7.64 28.18 -4.93
CA LEU A 581 8.92 28.84 -4.73
C LEU A 581 10.01 27.78 -4.67
N VAL A 582 11.07 27.97 -5.47
CA VAL A 582 12.30 27.19 -5.41
C VAL A 582 13.44 28.14 -5.07
N SER A 583 14.23 27.79 -4.07
CA SER A 583 15.36 28.60 -3.63
C SER A 583 16.51 27.73 -3.14
N ASN A 584 17.67 28.35 -2.96
CA ASN A 584 18.86 27.68 -2.42
C ASN A 584 19.23 26.38 -3.16
N VAL A 585 19.10 26.38 -4.48
CA VAL A 585 19.53 25.26 -5.33
C VAL A 585 21.05 25.22 -5.32
N GLN A 586 21.61 24.10 -4.87
CA GLN A 586 23.05 23.90 -4.76
C GLN A 586 23.45 22.54 -5.35
N GLN A 587 24.51 22.56 -6.15
CA GLN A 587 25.19 21.38 -6.68
C GLN A 587 26.66 21.48 -6.25
N SER A 588 27.02 20.75 -5.19
CA SER A 588 28.33 20.88 -4.52
C SER A 588 29.42 19.98 -5.11
N SER A 589 29.06 19.08 -6.03
CA SER A 589 30.00 18.27 -6.79
C SER A 589 30.74 19.17 -7.80
N SER A 590 31.95 19.60 -7.43
CA SER A 590 32.81 20.53 -8.18
C SER A 590 33.16 20.15 -9.64
N GLY A 591 32.75 18.97 -10.11
CA GLY A 591 32.88 18.52 -11.50
C GLY A 591 31.59 17.99 -12.15
N SER A 592 30.43 18.16 -11.52
CA SER A 592 29.16 17.70 -12.11
C SER A 592 28.72 18.63 -13.25
N THR A 593 28.55 18.06 -14.44
CA THR A 593 28.03 18.74 -15.63
C THR A 593 26.53 18.50 -15.83
N SER A 594 25.86 17.79 -14.92
CA SER A 594 24.43 17.55 -15.02
C SER A 594 23.65 18.86 -14.96
N PRO A 595 22.73 19.12 -15.91
CA PRO A 595 21.88 20.30 -15.87
C PRO A 595 20.87 20.18 -14.73
N VAL A 596 20.47 21.33 -14.19
CA VAL A 596 19.48 21.41 -13.12
C VAL A 596 18.17 21.95 -13.68
N PHE A 597 17.10 21.19 -13.46
CA PHE A 597 15.76 21.57 -13.87
C PHE A 597 14.85 21.73 -12.66
N SER A 598 13.94 22.70 -12.72
CA SER A 598 12.68 22.61 -11.98
C SER A 598 11.57 22.27 -12.97
N VAL A 599 10.96 21.10 -12.80
CA VAL A 599 9.93 20.58 -13.70
C VAL A 599 8.60 21.21 -13.33
N LEU A 600 7.90 21.75 -14.31
CA LEU A 600 6.55 22.31 -14.12
C LEU A 600 5.51 21.20 -14.20
N ASP A 601 5.57 20.35 -15.24
CA ASP A 601 4.69 19.20 -15.40
C ASP A 601 5.27 18.19 -16.41
N GLN A 602 4.86 16.93 -16.29
CA GLN A 602 5.07 15.88 -17.27
C GLN A 602 3.82 14.99 -17.32
N ARG A 603 2.97 15.18 -18.33
CA ARG A 603 1.63 14.58 -18.39
C ARG A 603 1.32 14.05 -19.79
N LEU A 604 0.28 13.23 -19.92
CA LEU A 604 -0.23 12.81 -21.22
C LEU A 604 -0.68 14.02 -22.04
N HIS A 605 -0.26 14.05 -23.31
CA HIS A 605 -0.62 15.13 -24.24
C HIS A 605 -2.14 15.19 -24.44
N SER A 606 -2.72 16.37 -24.27
CA SER A 606 -4.15 16.59 -24.51
C SER A 606 -4.45 18.00 -24.99
N GLY A 607 -4.96 18.08 -26.22
CA GLY A 607 -5.35 19.35 -26.85
C GLY A 607 -4.16 20.22 -27.25
N ASP A 608 -4.45 21.45 -27.62
CA ASP A 608 -3.44 22.40 -28.08
C ASP A 608 -2.64 23.00 -26.90
N ILE A 609 -1.36 23.25 -27.15
CA ILE A 609 -0.47 23.95 -26.23
C ILE A 609 -0.37 25.41 -26.66
N TYR A 610 -0.42 26.35 -25.71
CA TYR A 610 -0.24 27.78 -25.99
C TYR A 610 0.87 28.36 -25.12
N VAL A 611 1.82 29.03 -25.74
CA VAL A 611 2.87 29.81 -25.06
C VAL A 611 2.64 31.29 -25.37
N ASN A 612 2.51 32.13 -24.35
CA ASN A 612 2.20 33.56 -24.50
C ASN A 612 0.96 33.80 -25.39
N GLY A 613 -0.05 32.93 -25.27
CA GLY A 613 -1.30 32.98 -26.05
C GLY A 613 -1.17 32.53 -27.52
N SER A 614 0.02 32.10 -27.96
CA SER A 614 0.25 31.59 -29.32
C SER A 614 0.32 30.07 -29.32
N PRO A 615 -0.33 29.37 -30.28
CA PRO A 615 -0.22 27.91 -30.41
C PRO A 615 1.24 27.47 -30.56
N SER A 616 1.59 26.37 -29.88
CA SER A 616 2.89 25.72 -29.95
C SER A 616 2.73 24.19 -29.99
N GLN A 617 3.74 23.50 -30.51
CA GLN A 617 3.86 22.04 -30.46
C GLN A 617 5.05 21.59 -29.61
N SER A 618 6.19 22.27 -29.70
CA SER A 618 7.38 22.05 -28.88
C SER A 618 8.37 23.20 -29.08
N GLY A 619 9.27 23.43 -28.12
CA GLY A 619 10.32 24.44 -28.24
C GLY A 619 10.97 24.79 -26.89
N ASN A 620 12.01 25.61 -26.95
CA ASN A 620 12.65 26.24 -25.79
C ASN A 620 12.30 27.73 -25.79
N TYR A 621 11.95 28.31 -24.64
CA TYR A 621 11.37 29.65 -24.56
C TYR A 621 12.00 30.48 -23.43
N THR A 622 12.85 31.46 -23.75
CA THR A 622 13.54 32.27 -22.73
C THR A 622 12.68 33.36 -22.08
N ASP A 623 11.52 33.69 -22.66
CA ASP A 623 10.65 34.78 -22.21
C ASP A 623 9.17 34.35 -22.15
N ALA A 624 8.90 33.07 -21.81
CA ALA A 624 7.53 32.62 -21.63
C ALA A 624 6.93 33.25 -20.37
N LYS A 625 5.86 34.03 -20.52
CA LYS A 625 5.09 34.62 -19.42
C LYS A 625 3.91 33.74 -19.04
N SER A 626 3.35 33.03 -20.01
CA SER A 626 2.28 32.07 -19.78
C SER A 626 2.45 30.82 -20.63
N LEU A 627 2.05 29.70 -20.05
CA LEU A 627 1.86 28.43 -20.71
C LEU A 627 0.46 27.90 -20.38
N TRP A 628 -0.24 27.42 -21.40
CA TRP A 628 -1.49 26.69 -21.24
C TRP A 628 -1.36 25.33 -21.90
N HIS A 629 -1.65 24.27 -21.13
CA HIS A 629 -1.65 22.90 -21.63
C HIS A 629 -2.67 22.06 -20.86
N ALA A 630 -3.55 21.34 -21.57
CA ALA A 630 -4.48 20.35 -21.01
C ALA A 630 -5.33 20.86 -19.82
N GLY A 631 -5.80 22.11 -19.89
CA GLY A 631 -6.62 22.71 -18.83
C GLY A 631 -5.84 23.32 -17.66
N LEU A 632 -4.50 23.29 -17.72
CA LEU A 632 -3.61 23.88 -16.72
C LEU A 632 -2.93 25.14 -17.28
N GLY A 633 -3.08 26.25 -16.55
CA GLY A 633 -2.38 27.50 -16.82
C GLY A 633 -1.21 27.70 -15.86
N GLN A 634 -0.03 28.03 -16.40
CA GLN A 634 1.18 28.32 -15.67
C GLN A 634 1.64 29.73 -16.03
N PHE A 635 2.02 30.52 -15.03
CA PHE A 635 2.37 31.94 -15.20
C PHE A 635 3.69 32.24 -14.51
N GLY A 636 4.59 32.93 -15.21
CA GLY A 636 5.78 33.52 -14.59
C GLY A 636 5.38 34.74 -13.74
N VAL A 637 5.99 34.89 -12.57
CA VAL A 637 5.83 36.11 -11.77
C VAL A 637 6.66 37.22 -12.42
N GLU A 638 6.12 38.45 -12.49
CA GLU A 638 6.78 39.59 -13.15
C GLU A 638 8.28 39.70 -12.80
N ASP A 639 9.10 39.95 -13.82
CA ASP A 639 10.58 39.99 -13.86
C ASP A 639 11.36 38.66 -13.92
N ARG A 640 10.71 37.49 -13.93
CA ARG A 640 11.36 36.20 -14.26
C ARG A 640 10.45 35.37 -15.15
N GLY A 641 10.73 35.32 -16.44
CA GLY A 641 10.04 34.43 -17.37
C GLY A 641 10.10 32.97 -16.88
N LEU A 642 9.17 32.15 -17.36
CA LEU A 642 9.35 30.71 -17.47
C LEU A 642 10.42 30.53 -18.57
N GLU A 643 11.66 30.20 -18.21
CA GLU A 643 12.74 29.90 -19.17
C GLU A 643 12.75 28.44 -19.59
#